data_AF-A0A5N7C4J8-F1
#
_entry.id   AF-A0A5N7C4J8-F1
#
_cell.length_a   1.000
_cell.length_b   1.000
_cell.length_c   1.000
_cell.angle_alpha   90.00
_cell.angle_beta   90.00
_cell.angle_gamma   90.00
#
_symmetry.space_group_name_H-M   'P 1'
#
loop_
_entity.id
_entity.type
_entity.pdbx_description
1 polymer ?
#
loop_
_entity_poly.entity_id
_entity_poly.type
_entity_poly.pdbx_seq_one_letter_code
_entity_poly.pdbx_strand_id
1 'polypeptide(L)'
;MEKEPQDQWSVTTGSIIFLLAMGGLTLGWAVLMLPPQIAKATFPYPMIVILIVFYRMSDVFPDDTANEIWGMSALIWLSHMSYVVYIHGNRPYGEHSADGNQGASPCLNRKQAFKMLFNCRGINTPWAIDPAFRDTPPNCSTATHVKLQMKGSDLSHQTNDSSLNRQRRSRLKFCMTRVLLMLGRFSLLCLMPNDIRSTMAVYPSDFSSKKRSFFRRVIFSVCRNILPASVGNNDDLDVSREALLRLSTVFHMIVPFWFTLESYHDVFAIVHVGFGLDSPDEWPPLFGNIAEAYTVRRYWSKFWQKLPYRSYGSFASLISTRIFRVPEGTMWARYIKNILVFWLSGLVHFVAWHRQGFGCAAHSVFLWYFIQPVGIGLFPVSQAPSVIFKMGSAVWVSIILQILSLGAVLPSALTLKVTHPKWAPFVQAIGVIVALTGLWICKNHFSAYLALKILLTILLVGKAVARASTHGKLMTSFWKARKVPRYLRHADTALDMSILILGWIQITAGSLESLELSKDYHSTLAHACLSSILMAQAVFWISSATGLWPRHSSRAPEYYDCLWLFSIGAIMIPVLYLGAHLWEGRTAVLLLIEHIVYALMVMAASQIGIWLSRKKSRRPKRNLMSSFTWFLLGHLMVAHHQWNAMTKKIHEGFGYALIAMAAAKALDILANSHRSGRRPIDVNCLRFLPALFSTISSLMIIAATWELCVAVEEFGLSPLAFLAGICTCALLVFFFILVQVQYIASFLYPEEHGQHDYAALPQLSVLSPINSIESDDV
;
A
#
# COMPACT_ATOMS: atom_id res chain seq x y z
N MET A 1 -19.68 23.54 20.41
CA MET A 1 -18.27 23.92 20.61
C MET A 1 -18.27 25.44 20.61
N GLU A 2 -17.92 26.06 21.73
CA GLU A 2 -17.83 27.52 21.85
C GLU A 2 -16.54 28.00 21.17
N LYS A 3 -16.68 29.03 20.34
CA LYS A 3 -15.60 29.75 19.67
C LYS A 3 -14.88 30.58 20.75
N GLU A 4 -13.55 30.60 20.75
CA GLU A 4 -12.81 31.58 21.57
C GLU A 4 -13.27 33.00 21.17
N PRO A 5 -13.34 33.95 22.12
CA PRO A 5 -13.78 35.31 21.84
C PRO A 5 -12.82 35.97 20.84
N GLN A 6 -13.24 36.07 19.58
CA GLN A 6 -12.54 36.84 18.56
C GLN A 6 -12.83 38.33 18.76
N ASP A 7 -11.80 39.15 18.55
CA ASP A 7 -11.93 40.61 18.43
C ASP A 7 -13.05 40.96 17.43
N GLN A 8 -13.88 41.95 17.77
CA GLN A 8 -14.97 42.39 16.91
C GLN A 8 -14.45 42.79 15.53
N TRP A 9 -15.03 42.20 14.47
CA TRP A 9 -14.71 42.54 13.08
C TRP A 9 -14.92 44.04 12.84
N SER A 10 -13.98 44.69 12.15
CA SER A 10 -14.09 46.10 11.75
C SER A 10 -13.95 46.26 10.23
N VAL A 11 -14.77 47.13 9.65
CA VAL A 11 -14.75 47.45 8.21
C VAL A 11 -13.37 47.92 7.77
N THR A 12 -12.67 48.68 8.61
CA THR A 12 -11.32 49.20 8.34
C THR A 12 -10.30 48.08 8.20
N THR A 13 -10.27 47.14 9.15
CA THR A 13 -9.34 46.00 9.12
C THR A 13 -9.63 45.10 7.91
N GLY A 14 -10.91 44.78 7.67
CA GLY A 14 -11.29 43.95 6.52
C GLY A 14 -10.95 44.58 5.18
N SER A 15 -11.17 45.89 5.03
CA SER A 15 -10.84 46.64 3.82
C SER A 15 -9.33 46.66 3.54
N ILE A 16 -8.50 46.83 4.57
CA ILE A 16 -7.03 46.80 4.44
C ILE A 16 -6.57 45.44 3.89
N ILE A 17 -7.07 44.34 4.46
CA ILE A 17 -6.67 42.99 4.06
C ILE A 17 -7.18 42.67 2.64
N PHE A 18 -8.40 43.10 2.32
CA PHE A 18 -8.93 42.97 0.96
C PHE A 18 -8.10 43.73 -0.08
N LEU A 19 -7.73 44.99 0.22
CA LEU A 19 -6.84 45.78 -0.65
C LEU A 19 -5.45 45.15 -0.78
N LEU A 20 -4.91 44.59 0.30
CA LEU A 20 -3.65 43.85 0.29
C LEU A 20 -3.73 42.63 -0.65
N ALA A 21 -4.86 41.93 -0.66
CA ALA A 21 -5.10 40.83 -1.59
C ALA A 21 -5.17 41.28 -3.04
N MET A 22 -5.85 42.41 -3.33
CA MET A 22 -5.83 43.02 -4.67
C MET A 22 -4.41 43.42 -5.09
N GLY A 23 -3.60 43.93 -4.15
CA GLY A 23 -2.17 44.17 -4.34
C GLY A 23 -1.39 42.89 -4.70
N GLY A 24 -1.65 41.79 -3.99
CA GLY A 24 -1.06 40.48 -4.29
C GLY A 24 -1.43 39.95 -5.68
N LEU A 25 -2.69 40.08 -6.08
CA LEU A 25 -3.17 39.67 -7.41
C LEU A 25 -2.56 40.52 -8.53
N THR A 26 -2.48 41.84 -8.34
CA THR A 26 -1.88 42.76 -9.31
C THR A 26 -0.38 42.53 -9.47
N LEU A 27 0.34 42.28 -8.37
CA LEU A 27 1.74 41.86 -8.42
C LEU A 27 1.89 40.51 -9.14
N GLY A 28 1.01 39.54 -8.86
CA GLY A 28 0.97 38.26 -9.57
C GLY A 28 0.78 38.43 -11.08
N TRP A 29 -0.12 39.33 -11.49
CA TRP A 29 -0.34 39.67 -12.90
C TRP A 29 0.91 40.27 -13.55
N ALA A 30 1.59 41.19 -12.87
CA ALA A 30 2.83 41.79 -13.34
C ALA A 30 3.94 40.74 -13.49
N VAL A 31 4.08 39.83 -12.54
CA VAL A 31 5.06 38.73 -12.57
C VAL A 31 4.88 37.85 -13.81
N LEU A 32 3.65 37.59 -14.26
CA LEU A 32 3.39 36.79 -15.46
C LEU A 32 3.87 37.45 -16.76
N MET A 33 3.97 38.78 -16.79
CA MET A 33 4.46 39.53 -17.96
C MET A 33 5.99 39.61 -18.01
N LEU A 34 6.68 39.23 -16.93
CA LEU A 34 8.14 39.26 -16.87
C LEU A 34 8.75 38.03 -17.56
N PRO A 35 10.00 38.14 -18.04
CA PRO A 35 10.76 36.99 -18.54
C PRO A 35 10.81 35.85 -17.50
N PRO A 36 10.78 34.57 -17.91
CA PRO A 36 10.62 33.44 -16.98
C PRO A 36 11.64 33.37 -15.83
N GLN A 37 12.89 33.81 -16.05
CA GLN A 37 13.91 33.83 -15.00
C GLN A 37 13.62 34.90 -13.94
N ILE A 38 13.25 36.10 -14.38
CA ILE A 38 12.90 37.21 -13.49
C ILE A 38 11.59 36.89 -12.78
N ALA A 39 10.59 36.37 -13.49
CA ALA A 39 9.31 35.98 -12.92
C ALA A 39 9.47 35.00 -11.75
N LYS A 40 10.36 33.99 -11.89
CA LYS A 40 10.68 33.04 -10.82
C LYS A 40 11.34 33.72 -9.62
N ALA A 41 12.25 34.66 -9.85
CA ALA A 41 12.92 35.40 -8.78
C ALA A 41 11.98 36.37 -8.04
N THR A 42 10.99 36.94 -8.75
CA THR A 42 10.07 37.94 -8.20
C THR A 42 8.76 37.36 -7.65
N PHE A 43 8.37 36.14 -8.04
CA PHE A 43 7.14 35.51 -7.55
C PHE A 43 7.04 35.32 -6.02
N PRO A 44 8.14 35.14 -5.25
CA PRO A 44 8.06 35.12 -3.79
C PRO A 44 7.38 36.35 -3.17
N TYR A 45 7.45 37.53 -3.80
CA TYR A 45 6.82 38.76 -3.27
C TYR A 45 5.28 38.66 -3.23
N PRO A 46 4.55 38.44 -4.35
CA PRO A 46 3.10 38.24 -4.30
C PRO A 46 2.70 37.01 -3.48
N MET A 47 3.54 35.97 -3.43
CA MET A 47 3.30 34.82 -2.56
C MET A 47 3.23 35.21 -1.08
N ILE A 48 4.21 35.97 -0.57
CA ILE A 48 4.23 36.43 0.82
C ILE A 48 2.99 37.28 1.12
N VAL A 49 2.62 38.19 0.21
CA VAL A 49 1.42 39.03 0.36
C VAL A 49 0.15 38.16 0.51
N ILE A 50 -0.04 37.18 -0.37
CA ILE A 50 -1.20 36.28 -0.31
C ILE A 50 -1.16 35.37 0.93
N LEU A 51 0.02 34.96 1.40
CA LEU A 51 0.16 34.22 2.66
C LEU A 51 -0.22 35.07 3.87
N ILE A 52 0.09 36.38 3.87
CA ILE A 52 -0.37 37.32 4.90
C ILE A 52 -1.89 37.48 4.86
N VAL A 53 -2.47 37.62 3.67
CA VAL A 53 -3.93 37.68 3.48
C VAL A 53 -4.59 36.41 4.03
N PHE A 54 -4.03 35.24 3.72
CA PHE A 54 -4.50 33.98 4.29
C PHE A 54 -4.31 33.92 5.81
N TYR A 55 -3.19 34.42 6.33
CA TYR A 55 -2.92 34.51 7.76
C TYR A 55 -3.97 35.38 8.48
N ARG A 56 -4.54 36.38 7.80
CA ARG A 56 -5.57 37.29 8.34
C ARG A 56 -6.96 37.04 7.75
N MET A 57 -7.22 35.83 7.25
CA MET A 57 -8.46 35.52 6.52
C MET A 57 -9.74 35.68 7.36
N SER A 58 -9.67 35.57 8.69
CA SER A 58 -10.81 35.74 9.60
C SER A 58 -11.32 37.18 9.70
N ASP A 59 -10.51 38.15 9.26
CA ASP A 59 -10.76 39.56 9.52
C ASP A 59 -11.35 40.27 8.28
N VAL A 60 -11.52 39.56 7.15
CA VAL A 60 -11.87 40.15 5.84
C VAL A 60 -13.36 40.49 5.77
N PHE A 61 -14.20 39.51 6.06
CA PHE A 61 -15.65 39.61 6.00
C PHE A 61 -16.26 39.43 7.40
N PRO A 62 -17.46 39.97 7.65
CA PRO A 62 -18.19 39.73 8.89
C PRO A 62 -18.72 38.29 9.00
N ASP A 63 -18.81 37.56 7.88
CA ASP A 63 -19.30 36.19 7.79
C ASP A 63 -18.15 35.17 7.75
N ASP A 64 -18.20 34.18 8.64
CA ASP A 64 -17.17 33.15 8.77
C ASP A 64 -17.08 32.24 7.53
N THR A 65 -18.21 31.98 6.85
CA THR A 65 -18.25 31.14 5.65
C THR A 65 -17.57 31.85 4.47
N ALA A 66 -17.83 33.14 4.30
CA ALA A 66 -17.15 33.98 3.32
C ALA A 66 -15.64 34.03 3.58
N ASN A 67 -15.22 34.16 4.84
CA ASN A 67 -13.81 34.11 5.23
C ASN A 67 -13.17 32.74 4.91
N GLU A 68 -13.89 31.63 5.12
CA GLU A 68 -13.42 30.29 4.75
C GLU A 68 -13.16 30.17 3.24
N ILE A 69 -14.16 30.53 2.45
CA ILE A 69 -14.12 30.44 0.98
C ILE A 69 -13.01 31.34 0.43
N TRP A 70 -12.87 32.55 0.99
CA TRP A 70 -11.82 33.48 0.65
C TRP A 70 -10.43 32.93 0.95
N GLY A 71 -10.20 32.44 2.17
CA GLY A 71 -8.93 31.86 2.58
C GLY A 71 -8.53 30.66 1.73
N MET A 72 -9.48 29.75 1.46
CA MET A 72 -9.23 28.61 0.57
C MET A 72 -8.92 29.05 -0.86
N SER A 73 -9.64 30.06 -1.38
CA SER A 73 -9.39 30.60 -2.73
C SER A 73 -7.99 31.20 -2.86
N ALA A 74 -7.49 31.88 -1.81
CA ALA A 74 -6.13 32.40 -1.76
C ALA A 74 -5.07 31.29 -1.85
N LEU A 75 -5.27 30.17 -1.14
CA LEU A 75 -4.35 29.03 -1.20
C LEU A 75 -4.40 28.27 -2.53
N ILE A 76 -5.59 28.11 -3.11
CA ILE A 76 -5.76 27.52 -4.45
C ILE A 76 -5.06 28.40 -5.49
N TRP A 77 -5.25 29.72 -5.42
CA TRP A 77 -4.57 30.68 -6.29
C TRP A 77 -3.05 30.60 -6.14
N LEU A 78 -2.54 30.53 -4.90
CA LEU A 78 -1.11 30.40 -4.66
C LEU A 78 -0.54 29.13 -5.27
N SER A 79 -1.26 28.01 -5.11
CA SER A 79 -0.90 26.73 -5.69
C SER A 79 -0.88 26.78 -7.23
N HIS A 80 -1.90 27.39 -7.83
CA HIS A 80 -1.98 27.62 -9.27
C HIS A 80 -0.85 28.49 -9.81
N MET A 81 -0.61 29.64 -9.20
CA MET A 81 0.43 30.57 -9.65
C MET A 81 1.84 29.99 -9.50
N SER A 82 2.08 29.23 -8.42
CA SER A 82 3.34 28.52 -8.24
C SER A 82 3.56 27.49 -9.36
N TYR A 83 2.51 26.78 -9.78
CA TYR A 83 2.57 25.90 -10.95
C TYR A 83 2.86 26.68 -12.24
N VAL A 84 2.15 27.78 -12.49
CA VAL A 84 2.31 28.58 -13.70
C VAL A 84 3.74 29.14 -13.83
N VAL A 85 4.30 29.68 -12.74
CA VAL A 85 5.63 30.30 -12.73
C VAL A 85 6.77 29.28 -12.74
N TYR A 86 6.72 28.28 -11.87
CA TYR A 86 7.86 27.37 -11.69
C TYR A 86 7.84 26.18 -12.64
N ILE A 87 6.66 25.65 -12.97
CA ILE A 87 6.50 24.40 -13.73
C ILE A 87 6.16 24.69 -15.19
N HIS A 88 5.13 25.51 -15.46
CA HIS A 88 4.74 25.85 -16.84
C HIS A 88 5.69 26.87 -17.49
N GLY A 89 6.24 27.79 -16.70
CA GLY A 89 7.21 28.79 -17.16
C GLY A 89 6.61 29.96 -17.92
N ASN A 90 5.36 30.35 -17.61
CA ASN A 90 4.67 31.53 -18.14
C ASN A 90 4.69 31.65 -19.67
N ARG A 91 4.55 30.54 -20.41
CA ARG A 91 4.54 30.56 -21.89
C ARG A 91 3.14 30.72 -22.48
N PRO A 92 2.99 31.38 -23.66
CA PRO A 92 1.71 31.50 -24.36
C PRO A 92 1.08 30.14 -24.70
N TYR A 93 -0.25 30.11 -24.85
CA TYR A 93 -1.00 28.91 -25.24
C TYR A 93 -0.76 28.54 -26.71
N GLY A 94 -0.47 27.27 -27.01
CA GLY A 94 -0.60 26.71 -28.37
C GLY A 94 0.67 26.60 -29.22
N GLU A 95 1.85 27.02 -28.76
CA GLU A 95 3.10 26.80 -29.52
C GLU A 95 3.72 25.42 -29.24
N HIS A 96 3.16 24.38 -29.85
CA HIS A 96 4.00 23.34 -30.45
C HIS A 96 4.03 23.63 -31.94
N SER A 97 4.99 24.44 -32.38
CA SER A 97 5.23 24.63 -33.81
C SER A 97 5.78 23.33 -34.37
N ALA A 98 5.04 22.74 -35.31
CA ALA A 98 5.56 21.72 -36.20
C ALA A 98 6.58 22.28 -37.21
N ASP A 99 6.74 23.62 -37.26
CA ASP A 99 7.70 24.28 -38.15
C ASP A 99 8.72 25.10 -37.34
N GLY A 100 10.00 24.77 -37.53
CA GLY A 100 11.15 25.29 -36.79
C GLY A 100 11.51 26.75 -37.03
N ASN A 101 10.55 27.67 -37.11
CA ASN A 101 10.84 29.12 -37.16
C ASN A 101 10.59 29.75 -35.79
N GLN A 102 11.70 29.96 -35.06
CA GLN A 102 11.75 30.68 -33.80
C GLN A 102 11.52 32.18 -34.04
N GLY A 103 10.30 32.63 -33.76
CA GLY A 103 9.93 34.04 -33.69
C GLY A 103 9.07 34.33 -32.46
N ALA A 104 9.42 33.77 -31.30
CA ALA A 104 8.65 33.94 -30.07
C ALA A 104 9.04 35.24 -29.36
N SER A 105 8.06 36.09 -29.05
CA SER A 105 8.20 36.99 -27.90
C SER A 105 8.13 36.12 -26.63
N PRO A 106 9.16 36.07 -25.77
CA PRO A 106 9.27 35.12 -24.66
C PRO A 106 8.36 35.41 -23.45
N CYS A 107 7.49 36.43 -23.53
CA CYS A 107 6.69 36.94 -22.42
C CYS A 107 5.20 36.95 -22.77
N LEU A 108 4.33 36.72 -21.78
CA LEU A 108 2.88 36.82 -21.95
C LEU A 108 2.46 38.27 -22.19
N ASN A 109 1.56 38.47 -23.16
CA ASN A 109 0.94 39.79 -23.32
C ASN A 109 -0.04 40.08 -22.16
N ARG A 110 -0.44 41.35 -21.99
CA ARG A 110 -1.31 41.78 -20.87
C ARG A 110 -2.58 40.94 -20.73
N LYS A 111 -3.22 40.63 -21.86
CA LYS A 111 -4.48 39.87 -21.91
C LYS A 111 -4.26 38.38 -21.59
N GLN A 112 -3.19 37.78 -22.08
CA GLN A 112 -2.81 36.39 -21.81
C GLN A 112 -2.41 36.21 -20.35
N ALA A 113 -1.61 37.12 -19.79
CA ALA A 113 -1.25 37.14 -18.39
C ALA A 113 -2.49 37.28 -17.49
N PHE A 114 -3.44 38.15 -17.87
CA PHE A 114 -4.70 38.33 -17.13
C PHE A 114 -5.53 37.03 -17.14
N LYS A 115 -5.66 36.40 -18.32
CA LYS A 115 -6.34 35.12 -18.45
C LYS A 115 -5.67 34.01 -17.63
N MET A 116 -4.34 33.92 -17.66
CA MET A 116 -3.61 32.90 -16.90
C MET A 116 -3.72 33.08 -15.39
N LEU A 117 -3.92 34.31 -14.91
CA LEU A 117 -4.08 34.62 -13.48
C LEU A 117 -5.26 33.89 -12.84
N PHE A 118 -6.37 33.73 -13.57
CA PHE A 118 -7.63 33.17 -13.06
C PHE A 118 -8.01 31.82 -13.71
N ASN A 119 -7.29 31.37 -14.73
CA ASN A 119 -7.59 30.13 -15.46
C ASN A 119 -6.94 28.87 -14.83
N CYS A 120 -7.30 28.54 -13.58
CA CYS A 120 -6.79 27.35 -12.86
C CYS A 120 -7.07 26.02 -13.59
N ARG A 121 -8.12 25.97 -14.42
CA ARG A 121 -8.55 24.78 -15.19
C ARG A 121 -7.84 24.63 -16.53
N GLY A 122 -7.11 25.66 -16.98
CA GLY A 122 -6.45 25.68 -18.29
C GLY A 122 -7.44 25.57 -19.45
N ILE A 123 -8.61 26.21 -19.38
CA ILE A 123 -9.59 26.20 -20.45
C ILE A 123 -8.98 26.86 -21.70
N ASN A 124 -9.20 26.27 -22.88
CA ASN A 124 -8.60 26.65 -24.16
C ASN A 124 -7.07 26.46 -24.25
N THR A 125 -6.56 25.45 -23.55
CA THR A 125 -5.13 25.12 -23.53
C THR A 125 -4.93 23.63 -23.83
N PRO A 126 -3.74 23.19 -24.31
CA PRO A 126 -3.45 21.76 -24.51
C PRO A 126 -3.58 20.91 -23.23
N TRP A 127 -3.66 21.57 -22.08
CA TRP A 127 -3.75 20.93 -20.79
C TRP A 127 -5.05 21.20 -20.04
N ALA A 128 -6.06 21.68 -20.78
CA ALA A 128 -7.42 21.81 -20.28
C ALA A 128 -7.85 20.49 -19.63
N ILE A 129 -8.37 20.59 -18.41
CA ILE A 129 -9.09 19.48 -17.82
C ILE A 129 -10.38 19.33 -18.65
N ASP A 130 -10.54 18.22 -19.37
CA ASP A 130 -11.57 18.02 -20.41
C ASP A 130 -12.95 18.57 -19.98
N PRO A 131 -13.58 19.49 -20.76
CA PRO A 131 -14.81 20.19 -20.36
C PRO A 131 -16.02 19.28 -20.09
N ALA A 132 -16.02 18.04 -20.59
CA ALA A 132 -17.01 17.01 -20.26
C ALA A 132 -16.40 15.59 -20.10
N PHE A 133 -15.14 15.37 -20.49
CA PHE A 133 -14.64 14.12 -21.08
C PHE A 133 -15.42 13.79 -22.36
N ARG A 134 -14.91 14.19 -23.53
CA ARG A 134 -15.43 13.81 -24.86
C ARG A 134 -15.35 12.28 -25.05
N ASP A 135 -16.24 11.53 -24.43
CA ASP A 135 -16.55 10.16 -24.80
C ASP A 135 -17.65 10.18 -25.88
N THR A 136 -17.26 10.63 -27.06
CA THR A 136 -17.63 9.89 -28.28
C THR A 136 -16.32 9.37 -28.83
N PRO A 137 -16.19 8.07 -29.18
CA PRO A 137 -15.02 7.61 -29.90
C PRO A 137 -14.87 8.49 -31.15
N PRO A 138 -13.66 8.66 -31.69
CA PRO A 138 -13.51 9.20 -33.03
C PRO A 138 -14.07 8.14 -33.98
N ASN A 139 -15.39 8.09 -34.12
CA ASN A 139 -15.98 7.51 -35.30
C ASN A 139 -15.49 8.39 -36.44
N CYS A 140 -14.56 7.80 -37.19
CA CYS A 140 -14.12 8.23 -38.50
C CYS A 140 -15.35 8.62 -39.34
N SER A 141 -15.71 9.91 -39.37
CA SER A 141 -16.63 10.53 -40.34
C SER A 141 -16.89 12.03 -40.14
N THR A 142 -16.54 12.65 -39.01
CA THR A 142 -16.80 14.10 -38.79
C THR A 142 -15.58 15.02 -38.89
N ALA A 143 -14.47 14.53 -39.45
CA ALA A 143 -13.38 15.40 -39.92
C ALA A 143 -13.77 16.24 -41.16
N THR A 144 -14.97 16.04 -41.69
CA THR A 144 -15.47 16.70 -42.91
C THR A 144 -16.25 17.99 -42.65
N HIS A 145 -16.64 18.30 -41.40
CA HIS A 145 -17.53 19.44 -41.10
C HIS A 145 -16.85 20.73 -40.59
N VAL A 146 -15.52 20.78 -40.46
CA VAL A 146 -14.79 22.04 -40.13
C VAL A 146 -13.89 22.50 -41.30
N LYS A 147 -13.89 21.79 -42.43
CA LYS A 147 -13.24 22.22 -43.69
C LYS A 147 -14.16 23.03 -44.63
N LEU A 148 -15.38 23.33 -44.21
CA LEU A 148 -16.35 24.13 -44.97
C LEU A 148 -16.62 25.49 -44.30
N GLN A 149 -15.57 26.29 -44.10
CA GLN A 149 -15.74 27.75 -43.98
C GLN A 149 -14.44 28.51 -44.22
N MET A 150 -13.69 28.13 -45.25
CA MET A 150 -12.69 29.00 -45.87
C MET A 150 -12.73 28.76 -47.38
N LYS A 151 -13.70 29.39 -48.05
CA LYS A 151 -13.69 29.56 -49.51
C LYS A 151 -14.41 30.85 -49.88
N GLY A 152 -13.64 31.81 -50.41
CA GLY A 152 -14.07 33.03 -51.14
C GLY A 152 -14.81 34.07 -50.30
N SER A 153 -14.23 35.23 -50.00
CA SER A 153 -14.20 36.46 -50.83
C SER A 153 -15.60 37.07 -51.07
N ASP A 154 -15.68 38.36 -50.73
CA ASP A 154 -16.73 39.35 -51.04
C ASP A 154 -17.99 39.39 -50.15
N LEU A 155 -17.91 40.15 -49.04
CA LEU A 155 -19.02 40.97 -48.46
C LEU A 155 -18.55 41.69 -47.18
N SER A 156 -17.56 42.57 -47.33
CA SER A 156 -17.16 43.51 -46.28
C SER A 156 -18.08 44.72 -46.32
N HIS A 157 -19.14 44.74 -45.50
CA HIS A 157 -19.62 45.92 -44.75
C HIS A 157 -20.98 45.74 -44.03
N GLN A 158 -21.71 44.63 -44.21
CA GLN A 158 -23.02 44.41 -43.54
C GLN A 158 -23.04 43.32 -42.43
N THR A 159 -21.91 42.69 -42.10
CA THR A 159 -21.85 41.49 -41.22
C THR A 159 -21.36 41.74 -39.79
N ASN A 160 -20.90 42.95 -39.46
CA ASN A 160 -20.39 43.24 -38.11
C ASN A 160 -21.51 43.44 -37.07
N ASP A 161 -22.61 44.11 -37.41
CA ASP A 161 -23.70 44.34 -36.45
C ASP A 161 -24.49 43.07 -36.11
N SER A 162 -24.65 42.15 -37.07
CA SER A 162 -25.39 40.89 -36.84
C SER A 162 -24.58 39.88 -36.03
N SER A 163 -23.25 39.83 -36.20
CA SER A 163 -22.35 38.98 -35.42
C SER A 163 -22.15 39.52 -34.00
N LEU A 164 -21.95 40.83 -33.83
CA LEU A 164 -21.87 41.49 -32.52
C LEU A 164 -23.18 41.38 -31.75
N ASN A 165 -24.34 41.57 -32.39
CA ASN A 165 -25.64 41.38 -31.74
C ASN A 165 -25.91 39.91 -31.39
N ARG A 166 -25.48 38.96 -32.22
CA ARG A 166 -25.57 37.52 -31.92
C ARG A 166 -24.69 37.14 -30.72
N GLN A 167 -23.48 37.67 -30.65
CA GLN A 167 -22.56 37.47 -29.52
C GLN A 167 -23.04 38.18 -28.23
N ARG A 168 -23.63 39.38 -28.35
CA ARG A 168 -24.23 40.10 -27.22
C ARG A 168 -25.47 39.37 -26.69
N ARG A 169 -26.32 38.85 -27.56
CA ARG A 169 -27.48 38.01 -27.19
C ARG A 169 -27.05 36.69 -26.56
N SER A 170 -25.95 36.07 -27.00
CA SER A 170 -25.44 34.84 -26.37
C SER A 170 -24.86 35.09 -24.98
N ARG A 171 -24.15 36.21 -24.77
CA ARG A 171 -23.68 36.65 -23.44
C ARG A 171 -24.82 36.99 -22.50
N LEU A 172 -25.82 37.75 -22.97
CA LEU A 172 -26.99 38.10 -22.15
C LEU A 172 -27.77 36.85 -21.74
N LYS A 173 -28.00 35.91 -22.67
CA LYS A 173 -28.65 34.64 -22.37
C LYS A 173 -27.85 33.83 -21.34
N PHE A 174 -26.52 33.78 -21.47
CA PHE A 174 -25.65 33.14 -20.50
C PHE A 174 -25.78 33.78 -19.11
N CYS A 175 -25.62 35.10 -19.01
CA CYS A 175 -25.73 35.83 -17.74
C CYS A 175 -27.12 35.65 -17.11
N MET A 176 -28.21 35.77 -17.89
CA MET A 176 -29.58 35.54 -17.40
C MET A 176 -29.77 34.11 -16.88
N THR A 177 -29.26 33.11 -17.61
CA THR A 177 -29.33 31.71 -17.17
C THR A 177 -28.61 31.52 -15.84
N ARG A 178 -27.40 32.08 -15.69
CA ARG A 178 -26.61 32.02 -14.45
C ARG A 178 -27.30 32.75 -13.29
N VAL A 179 -27.90 33.91 -13.53
CA VAL A 179 -28.70 34.62 -12.51
C VAL A 179 -29.89 33.79 -12.07
N LEU A 180 -30.65 33.18 -12.99
CA LEU A 180 -31.78 32.32 -12.65
C LEU A 180 -31.36 31.09 -11.86
N LEU A 181 -30.24 30.45 -12.23
CA LEU A 181 -29.68 29.32 -11.49
C LEU A 181 -29.22 29.74 -10.10
N MET A 182 -28.56 30.90 -9.98
CA MET A 182 -28.13 31.45 -8.69
C MET A 182 -29.33 31.75 -7.78
N LEU A 183 -30.38 32.41 -8.32
CA LEU A 183 -31.61 32.68 -7.58
C LEU A 183 -32.30 31.37 -7.16
N GLY A 184 -32.39 30.38 -8.05
CA GLY A 184 -32.96 29.07 -7.73
C GLY A 184 -32.20 28.36 -6.61
N ARG A 185 -30.86 28.36 -6.65
CA ARG A 185 -30.02 27.81 -5.57
C ARG A 185 -30.21 28.58 -4.27
N PHE A 186 -30.25 29.91 -4.31
CA PHE A 186 -30.49 30.74 -3.14
C PHE A 186 -31.87 30.45 -2.52
N SER A 187 -32.93 30.37 -3.33
CA SER A 187 -34.26 29.98 -2.86
C SER A 187 -34.26 28.60 -2.22
N LEU A 188 -33.58 27.61 -2.81
CA LEU A 188 -33.45 26.28 -2.21
C LEU A 188 -32.69 26.34 -0.88
N LEU A 189 -31.61 27.12 -0.78
CA LEU A 189 -30.88 27.32 0.48
C LEU A 189 -31.76 27.96 1.56
N CYS A 190 -32.59 28.94 1.21
CA CYS A 190 -33.53 29.57 2.16
C CYS A 190 -34.62 28.60 2.64
N LEU A 191 -35.00 27.62 1.82
CA LEU A 191 -35.95 26.57 2.18
C LEU A 191 -35.29 25.44 2.99
N MET A 192 -33.96 25.34 2.95
CA MET A 192 -33.24 24.31 3.67
C MET A 192 -33.16 24.66 5.17
N PRO A 193 -33.40 23.68 6.06
CA PRO A 193 -33.19 23.86 7.49
C PRO A 193 -31.72 24.20 7.80
N ASN A 194 -31.49 25.21 8.64
CA ASN A 194 -30.14 25.74 8.93
C ASN A 194 -29.21 24.72 9.62
N ASP A 195 -29.77 23.73 10.33
CA ASP A 195 -29.01 22.74 11.09
C ASP A 195 -29.77 21.42 11.17
N ILE A 196 -29.07 20.30 11.31
CA ILE A 196 -29.66 18.98 11.54
C ILE A 196 -30.62 18.97 12.73
N ARG A 197 -30.38 19.83 13.74
CA ARG A 197 -31.24 20.00 14.92
C ARG A 197 -32.63 20.53 14.60
N SER A 198 -32.79 21.22 13.47
CA SER A 198 -34.10 21.71 13.01
C SER A 198 -34.90 20.66 12.23
N THR A 199 -34.25 19.60 11.76
CA THR A 199 -34.92 18.46 11.09
C THR A 199 -35.14 17.27 12.02
N MET A 200 -34.30 17.08 13.03
CA MET A 200 -34.46 16.02 14.01
C MET A 200 -33.84 16.38 15.36
N ALA A 201 -34.42 15.88 16.45
CA ALA A 201 -33.80 15.98 17.77
C ALA A 201 -32.46 15.21 17.75
N VAL A 202 -31.38 15.83 18.22
CA VAL A 202 -30.03 15.23 18.29
C VAL A 202 -29.63 15.09 19.76
N TYR A 203 -29.29 13.87 20.20
CA TYR A 203 -28.91 13.60 21.58
C TYR A 203 -27.42 13.24 21.70
N PRO A 204 -26.76 13.50 22.85
CA PRO A 204 -25.38 13.06 23.07
C PRO A 204 -25.18 11.54 22.90
N SER A 205 -26.22 10.75 23.20
CA SER A 205 -26.24 9.29 23.02
C SER A 205 -26.11 8.86 21.55
N ASP A 206 -26.49 9.72 20.59
CA ASP A 206 -26.33 9.49 19.15
C ASP A 206 -24.87 9.46 18.70
N PHE A 207 -23.97 10.12 19.45
CA PHE A 207 -22.54 10.16 19.18
C PHE A 207 -21.71 9.27 20.12
N SER A 208 -22.36 8.34 20.83
CA SER A 208 -21.68 7.44 21.75
C SER A 208 -20.63 6.56 21.02
N SER A 209 -19.56 6.20 21.73
CA SER A 209 -18.46 5.38 21.18
C SER A 209 -18.93 4.02 20.67
N LYS A 210 -20.00 3.46 21.25
CA LYS A 210 -20.66 2.22 20.80
C LYS A 210 -21.15 2.31 19.36
N LYS A 211 -21.56 3.51 18.90
CA LYS A 211 -22.13 3.73 17.57
C LYS A 211 -21.10 3.90 16.44
N ARG A 212 -19.80 3.80 16.76
CA ARG A 212 -18.71 3.92 15.77
C ARG A 212 -18.70 2.81 14.72
N SER A 213 -19.11 1.59 15.09
CA SER A 213 -19.12 0.39 14.23
C SER A 213 -20.39 0.28 13.36
N PHE A 214 -20.82 1.38 12.75
CA PHE A 214 -22.10 1.49 12.04
C PHE A 214 -22.32 0.40 10.98
N PHE A 215 -21.39 0.21 10.03
CA PHE A 215 -21.53 -0.79 8.97
C PHE A 215 -21.62 -2.22 9.48
N ARG A 216 -20.88 -2.56 10.54
CA ARG A 216 -20.98 -3.87 11.21
C ARG A 216 -22.39 -4.10 11.76
N ARG A 217 -22.99 -3.08 12.39
CA ARG A 217 -24.35 -3.17 12.93
C ARG A 217 -25.44 -3.13 11.86
N VAL A 218 -25.21 -2.45 10.74
CA VAL A 218 -26.13 -2.52 9.57
C VAL A 218 -26.22 -3.94 9.04
N ILE A 219 -25.09 -4.63 8.88
CA ILE A 219 -25.05 -6.03 8.43
C ILE A 219 -25.83 -6.93 9.42
N PHE A 220 -25.59 -6.78 10.72
CA PHE A 220 -26.33 -7.54 11.73
C PHE A 220 -27.84 -7.24 11.74
N SER A 221 -28.22 -5.98 11.46
CA SER A 221 -29.63 -5.57 11.35
C SER A 221 -30.32 -6.21 10.14
N VAL A 222 -29.65 -6.25 8.99
CA VAL A 222 -30.14 -6.90 7.76
C VAL A 222 -30.21 -8.42 7.91
N CYS A 223 -29.23 -9.03 8.58
CA CYS A 223 -29.17 -10.47 8.82
C CYS A 223 -29.97 -10.94 10.05
N ARG A 224 -30.77 -10.07 10.69
CA ARG A 224 -31.49 -10.36 11.94
C ARG A 224 -32.40 -11.59 11.83
N ASN A 225 -33.00 -11.83 10.67
CA ASN A 225 -33.88 -12.98 10.43
C ASN A 225 -33.14 -14.31 10.24
N ILE A 226 -31.80 -14.28 10.16
CA ILE A 226 -30.93 -15.44 9.92
C ILE A 226 -30.06 -15.74 11.16
N LEU A 227 -29.96 -14.78 12.10
CA LEU A 227 -29.12 -14.89 13.29
C LEU A 227 -29.90 -15.45 14.49
N PRO A 228 -29.25 -16.21 15.40
CA PRO A 228 -29.88 -16.70 16.63
C PRO A 228 -30.39 -15.53 17.49
N ALA A 229 -31.55 -15.69 18.14
CA ALA A 229 -32.19 -14.68 18.99
C ALA A 229 -31.34 -14.19 20.19
N SER A 230 -30.18 -14.81 20.44
CA SER A 230 -29.21 -14.45 21.48
C SER A 230 -28.19 -13.38 21.05
N VAL A 231 -28.16 -12.97 19.77
CA VAL A 231 -27.16 -12.02 19.25
C VAL A 231 -27.66 -10.57 19.35
N GLY A 232 -27.49 -9.99 20.54
CA GLY A 232 -27.65 -8.55 20.80
C GLY A 232 -29.06 -8.10 21.18
N ASN A 233 -29.17 -7.05 22.01
CA ASN A 233 -30.46 -6.44 22.35
C ASN A 233 -31.09 -5.78 21.11
N ASN A 234 -32.42 -5.89 20.97
CA ASN A 234 -33.17 -5.32 19.84
C ASN A 234 -32.93 -3.80 19.65
N ASP A 235 -32.68 -3.07 20.74
CA ASP A 235 -32.40 -1.64 20.72
C ASP A 235 -31.00 -1.29 20.16
N ASP A 236 -30.03 -2.20 20.24
CA ASP A 236 -28.67 -2.00 19.72
C ASP A 236 -28.57 -2.21 18.19
N LEU A 237 -29.57 -2.91 17.61
CA LEU A 237 -29.66 -3.31 16.20
C LEU A 237 -30.54 -2.37 15.34
N ASP A 238 -31.25 -1.42 15.94
CA ASP A 238 -31.95 -0.37 15.18
C ASP A 238 -30.95 0.72 14.73
N VAL A 239 -30.48 0.58 13.49
CA VAL A 239 -29.54 1.52 12.86
C VAL A 239 -30.25 2.64 12.10
N SER A 240 -31.58 2.62 12.02
CA SER A 240 -32.37 3.52 11.16
C SER A 240 -32.16 5.00 11.52
N ARG A 241 -32.25 5.32 12.82
CA ARG A 241 -31.99 6.65 13.36
C ARG A 241 -30.57 7.12 13.08
N GLU A 242 -29.59 6.24 13.25
CA GLU A 242 -28.18 6.57 13.01
C GLU A 242 -27.87 6.76 11.53
N ALA A 243 -28.49 5.95 10.67
CA ALA A 243 -28.40 6.08 9.22
C ALA A 243 -28.99 7.43 8.79
N LEU A 244 -30.17 7.77 9.31
CA LEU A 244 -30.83 9.05 9.05
C LEU A 244 -29.98 10.23 9.54
N LEU A 245 -29.40 10.16 10.74
CA LEU A 245 -28.49 11.16 11.26
C LEU A 245 -27.27 11.36 10.34
N ARG A 246 -26.60 10.27 9.94
CA ARG A 246 -25.42 10.33 9.05
C ARG A 246 -25.76 10.88 7.67
N LEU A 247 -26.84 10.40 7.05
CA LEU A 247 -27.32 10.89 5.76
C LEU A 247 -27.70 12.36 5.84
N SER A 248 -28.39 12.76 6.91
CA SER A 248 -28.78 14.15 7.15
C SER A 248 -27.57 15.03 7.39
N THR A 249 -26.56 14.59 8.16
CA THR A 249 -25.30 15.32 8.33
C THR A 249 -24.59 15.53 6.99
N VAL A 250 -24.49 14.49 6.15
CA VAL A 250 -23.90 14.62 4.81
C VAL A 250 -24.70 15.59 3.94
N PHE A 251 -26.03 15.51 3.98
CA PHE A 251 -26.91 16.38 3.21
C PHE A 251 -26.76 17.85 3.62
N HIS A 252 -26.84 18.15 4.92
CA HIS A 252 -26.72 19.51 5.46
C HIS A 252 -25.27 20.04 5.36
N MET A 253 -24.27 19.20 5.16
CA MET A 253 -22.89 19.63 4.92
C MET A 253 -22.61 19.86 3.43
N ILE A 254 -22.94 18.90 2.57
CA ILE A 254 -22.52 18.89 1.15
C ILE A 254 -23.40 19.80 0.29
N VAL A 255 -24.72 19.82 0.50
CA VAL A 255 -25.63 20.58 -0.37
C VAL A 255 -25.45 22.09 -0.20
N PRO A 256 -25.41 22.64 1.04
CA PRO A 256 -25.16 24.06 1.22
C PRO A 256 -23.80 24.50 0.69
N PHE A 257 -22.76 23.68 0.90
CA PHE A 257 -21.43 23.95 0.38
C PHE A 257 -21.39 23.96 -1.15
N TRP A 258 -22.02 22.96 -1.79
CA TRP A 258 -22.12 22.87 -3.25
C TRP A 258 -22.83 24.09 -3.84
N PHE A 259 -24.01 24.44 -3.32
CA PHE A 259 -24.80 25.55 -3.86
C PHE A 259 -24.14 26.90 -3.63
N THR A 260 -23.52 27.10 -2.47
CA THR A 260 -22.79 28.33 -2.15
C THR A 260 -21.60 28.52 -3.10
N LEU A 261 -20.77 27.49 -3.30
CA LEU A 261 -19.62 27.59 -4.21
C LEU A 261 -20.02 27.80 -5.68
N GLU A 262 -21.06 27.11 -6.17
CA GLU A 262 -21.61 27.36 -7.51
C GLU A 262 -22.14 28.78 -7.65
N SER A 263 -22.76 29.33 -6.61
CA SER A 263 -23.28 30.70 -6.63
C SER A 263 -22.15 31.73 -6.71
N TYR A 264 -21.08 31.57 -5.92
CA TYR A 264 -19.89 32.42 -6.03
C TYR A 264 -19.25 32.31 -7.42
N HIS A 265 -19.13 31.09 -7.96
CA HIS A 265 -18.61 30.87 -9.30
C HIS A 265 -19.48 31.56 -10.37
N ASP A 266 -20.80 31.51 -10.23
CA ASP A 266 -21.74 32.17 -11.14
C ASP A 266 -21.63 33.70 -11.07
N VAL A 267 -21.41 34.29 -9.88
CA VAL A 267 -21.13 35.73 -9.74
C VAL A 267 -19.90 36.12 -10.56
N PHE A 268 -18.79 35.38 -10.42
CA PHE A 268 -17.58 35.67 -11.18
C PHE A 268 -17.79 35.47 -12.70
N ALA A 269 -18.51 34.42 -13.10
CA ALA A 269 -18.84 34.17 -14.50
C ALA A 269 -19.68 35.28 -15.11
N ILE A 270 -20.68 35.79 -14.38
CA ILE A 270 -21.53 36.91 -14.82
C ILE A 270 -20.70 38.17 -14.98
N VAL A 271 -19.82 38.49 -14.04
CA VAL A 271 -18.93 39.64 -14.11
C VAL A 271 -18.00 39.54 -15.32
N HIS A 272 -17.27 38.43 -15.48
CA HIS A 272 -16.27 38.30 -16.54
C HIS A 272 -16.89 38.21 -17.95
N VAL A 273 -17.98 37.46 -18.12
CA VAL A 273 -18.67 37.35 -19.42
C VAL A 273 -19.50 38.60 -19.71
N GLY A 274 -20.09 39.22 -18.69
CA GLY A 274 -20.87 40.46 -18.79
C GLY A 274 -20.03 41.65 -19.24
N PHE A 275 -18.84 41.83 -18.67
CA PHE A 275 -17.85 42.82 -19.12
C PHE A 275 -17.13 42.40 -20.41
N GLY A 276 -17.40 41.20 -20.95
CA GLY A 276 -16.81 40.71 -22.18
C GLY A 276 -15.32 40.36 -22.09
N LEU A 277 -14.80 40.18 -20.86
CA LEU A 277 -13.43 39.75 -20.61
C LEU A 277 -13.23 38.30 -21.08
N ASP A 278 -14.24 37.46 -20.86
CA ASP A 278 -14.25 36.05 -21.22
C ASP A 278 -15.46 35.66 -22.08
N SER A 279 -15.35 34.52 -22.73
CA SER A 279 -16.42 33.86 -23.48
C SER A 279 -17.25 32.93 -22.58
N PRO A 280 -18.54 32.70 -22.88
CA PRO A 280 -19.39 31.78 -22.10
C PRO A 280 -18.78 30.38 -21.90
N ASP A 281 -18.08 29.86 -22.91
CA ASP A 281 -17.46 28.53 -22.89
C ASP A 281 -16.25 28.44 -21.93
N GLU A 282 -15.69 29.58 -21.53
CA GLU A 282 -14.59 29.67 -20.55
C GLU A 282 -15.05 29.54 -19.09
N TRP A 283 -16.37 29.49 -18.84
CA TRP A 283 -16.96 29.39 -17.50
C TRP A 283 -17.89 28.16 -17.37
N PRO A 284 -17.37 26.93 -17.49
CA PRO A 284 -18.15 25.71 -17.26
C PRO A 284 -18.54 25.59 -15.78
N PRO A 285 -19.60 24.82 -15.44
CA PRO A 285 -20.00 24.57 -14.06
C PRO A 285 -18.84 24.13 -13.16
N LEU A 286 -18.89 24.50 -11.87
CA LEU A 286 -17.81 24.21 -10.94
C LEU A 286 -17.77 22.71 -10.60
N PHE A 287 -18.93 22.09 -10.45
CA PHE A 287 -19.13 20.66 -10.21
C PHE A 287 -19.61 19.95 -11.48
N GLY A 288 -19.37 18.64 -11.55
CA GLY A 288 -19.85 17.80 -12.65
C GLY A 288 -21.26 17.26 -12.41
N ASN A 289 -21.67 16.29 -13.23
CA ASN A 289 -22.96 15.63 -13.05
C ASN A 289 -22.94 14.71 -11.81
N ILE A 290 -23.86 14.94 -10.87
CA ILE A 290 -23.98 14.12 -9.65
C ILE A 290 -24.38 12.67 -9.95
N ALA A 291 -25.05 12.40 -11.07
CA ALA A 291 -25.41 11.03 -11.48
C ALA A 291 -24.17 10.14 -11.72
N GLU A 292 -23.01 10.76 -12.00
CA GLU A 292 -21.74 10.04 -12.15
C GLU A 292 -21.14 9.61 -10.81
N ALA A 293 -21.63 10.12 -9.67
CA ALA A 293 -21.04 9.94 -8.35
C ALA A 293 -21.41 8.61 -7.66
N TYR A 294 -21.60 7.52 -8.41
CA TYR A 294 -21.99 6.21 -7.86
C TYR A 294 -20.81 5.39 -7.28
N THR A 295 -19.57 5.89 -7.36
CA THR A 295 -18.40 5.34 -6.66
C THR A 295 -17.56 6.46 -6.05
N VAL A 296 -16.79 6.18 -5.00
CA VAL A 296 -15.87 7.16 -4.37
C VAL A 296 -14.89 7.74 -5.41
N ARG A 297 -14.35 6.90 -6.28
CA ARG A 297 -13.47 7.34 -7.37
C ARG A 297 -14.17 8.31 -8.32
N ARG A 298 -15.40 8.00 -8.77
CA ARG A 298 -16.13 8.89 -9.67
C ARG A 298 -16.64 10.14 -8.98
N TYR A 299 -16.99 10.08 -7.70
CA TYR A 299 -17.30 11.26 -6.90
C TYR A 299 -16.16 12.30 -6.99
N TRP A 300 -14.92 11.89 -6.69
CA TRP A 300 -13.77 12.80 -6.71
C TRP A 300 -13.28 13.18 -8.11
N SER A 301 -13.48 12.33 -9.13
CA SER A 301 -12.95 12.58 -10.49
C SER A 301 -13.95 13.18 -11.48
N LYS A 302 -15.25 12.89 -11.32
CA LYS A 302 -16.32 13.32 -12.25
C LYS A 302 -17.20 14.41 -11.63
N PHE A 303 -17.57 14.31 -10.36
CA PHE A 303 -18.51 15.25 -9.72
C PHE A 303 -17.84 16.40 -8.96
N TRP A 304 -16.91 16.11 -8.03
CA TRP A 304 -16.34 17.10 -7.12
C TRP A 304 -15.53 18.20 -7.85
N GLN A 305 -15.48 19.39 -7.25
CA GLN A 305 -14.83 20.56 -7.83
C GLN A 305 -13.38 20.30 -8.27
N LYS A 306 -13.03 20.78 -9.48
CA LYS A 306 -11.74 20.47 -10.15
C LYS A 306 -10.70 21.58 -10.10
N LEU A 307 -10.96 22.68 -9.38
CA LEU A 307 -10.07 23.86 -9.31
C LEU A 307 -8.62 23.51 -8.89
N PRO A 308 -8.37 22.79 -7.78
CA PRO A 308 -7.00 22.52 -7.33
C PRO A 308 -6.36 21.28 -7.98
N TYR A 309 -7.08 20.55 -8.84
CA TYR A 309 -6.66 19.23 -9.31
C TYR A 309 -5.28 19.24 -9.97
N ARG A 310 -5.03 20.23 -10.85
CA ARG A 310 -3.79 20.29 -11.62
C ARG A 310 -2.61 20.78 -10.80
N SER A 311 -2.79 21.81 -9.98
CA SER A 311 -1.71 22.35 -9.15
C SER A 311 -1.28 21.29 -8.14
N TYR A 312 -2.21 20.67 -7.42
CA TYR A 312 -1.91 19.58 -6.48
C TYR A 312 -1.33 18.36 -7.20
N GLY A 313 -1.88 17.97 -8.35
CA GLY A 313 -1.34 16.87 -9.15
C GLY A 313 0.10 17.10 -9.61
N SER A 314 0.45 18.33 -9.97
CA SER A 314 1.80 18.69 -10.41
C SER A 314 2.79 18.70 -9.25
N PHE A 315 2.41 19.25 -8.09
CA PHE A 315 3.21 19.14 -6.88
C PHE A 315 3.41 17.70 -6.43
N ALA A 316 2.33 16.90 -6.44
CA ALA A 316 2.40 15.48 -6.16
C ALA A 316 3.31 14.74 -7.15
N SER A 317 3.27 15.10 -8.43
CA SER A 317 4.17 14.53 -9.45
C SER A 317 5.62 14.90 -9.20
N LEU A 318 5.90 16.15 -8.84
CA LEU A 318 7.24 16.63 -8.54
C LEU A 318 7.80 15.94 -7.30
N ILE A 319 7.02 15.85 -6.22
CA ILE A 319 7.39 15.13 -5.00
C ILE A 319 7.62 13.64 -5.32
N SER A 320 6.72 12.99 -6.07
CA SER A 320 6.84 11.58 -6.46
C SER A 320 8.10 11.29 -7.28
N THR A 321 8.45 12.16 -8.23
CA THR A 321 9.55 11.93 -9.18
C THR A 321 10.90 12.46 -8.68
N ARG A 322 10.93 13.62 -8.02
CA ARG A 322 12.18 14.24 -7.54
C ARG A 322 12.58 13.78 -6.15
N ILE A 323 11.62 13.63 -5.24
CA ILE A 323 11.90 13.25 -3.84
C ILE A 323 11.89 11.73 -3.71
N PHE A 324 10.79 11.08 -4.11
CA PHE A 324 10.65 9.63 -3.98
C PHE A 324 11.26 8.82 -5.15
N ARG A 325 11.68 9.49 -6.23
CA ARG A 325 12.31 8.87 -7.43
C ARG A 325 11.53 7.69 -8.00
N VAL A 326 10.20 7.75 -7.93
CA VAL A 326 9.32 6.69 -8.44
C VAL A 326 9.16 6.86 -9.95
N PRO A 327 9.42 5.81 -10.76
CA PRO A 327 9.26 5.88 -12.21
C PRO A 327 7.80 6.21 -12.62
N GLU A 328 7.65 7.14 -13.56
CA GLU A 328 6.34 7.51 -14.09
C GLU A 328 5.69 6.32 -14.84
N GLY A 329 4.36 6.25 -14.82
CA GLY A 329 3.61 5.15 -15.44
C GLY A 329 3.43 3.90 -14.57
N THR A 330 4.14 3.78 -13.45
CA THR A 330 3.98 2.65 -12.51
C THR A 330 2.68 2.77 -11.68
N MET A 331 2.16 1.64 -11.20
CA MET A 331 1.02 1.61 -10.27
C MET A 331 1.33 2.37 -8.96
N TRP A 332 2.56 2.25 -8.46
CA TRP A 332 3.01 2.97 -7.27
C TRP A 332 3.02 4.49 -7.44
N ALA A 333 3.47 4.99 -8.59
CA ALA A 333 3.39 6.41 -8.90
C ALA A 333 1.95 6.92 -8.85
N ARG A 334 0.98 6.12 -9.31
CA ARG A 334 -0.44 6.47 -9.25
C ARG A 334 -0.97 6.58 -7.82
N TYR A 335 -0.66 5.60 -6.97
CA TYR A 335 -1.10 5.61 -5.57
C TYR A 335 -0.44 6.73 -4.77
N ILE A 336 0.88 6.92 -4.92
CA ILE A 336 1.63 7.97 -4.23
C ILE A 336 1.12 9.36 -4.65
N LYS A 337 0.91 9.59 -5.96
CA LYS A 337 0.35 10.86 -6.44
C LYS A 337 -1.04 11.12 -5.84
N ASN A 338 -1.92 10.11 -5.80
CA ASN A 338 -3.24 10.26 -5.17
C ASN A 338 -3.14 10.58 -3.67
N ILE A 339 -2.29 9.88 -2.92
CA ILE A 339 -2.08 10.13 -1.50
C ILE A 339 -1.59 11.57 -1.27
N LEU A 340 -0.61 12.01 -2.05
CA LEU A 340 -0.06 13.37 -1.95
C LEU A 340 -1.09 14.46 -2.28
N VAL A 341 -1.94 14.25 -3.29
CA VAL A 341 -3.01 15.21 -3.63
C VAL A 341 -4.00 15.37 -2.47
N PHE A 342 -4.45 14.27 -1.87
CA PHE A 342 -5.39 14.31 -0.74
C PHE A 342 -4.73 14.80 0.54
N TRP A 343 -3.44 14.53 0.75
CA TRP A 343 -2.66 15.08 1.86
C TRP A 343 -2.55 16.60 1.74
N LEU A 344 -2.20 17.14 0.56
CA LEU A 344 -2.15 18.58 0.31
C LEU A 344 -3.51 19.23 0.53
N SER A 345 -4.59 18.62 0.05
CA SER A 345 -5.95 19.09 0.27
C SER A 345 -6.31 19.11 1.76
N GLY A 346 -6.03 18.02 2.47
CA GLY A 346 -6.28 17.91 3.91
C GLY A 346 -5.51 18.95 4.71
N LEU A 347 -4.26 19.26 4.34
CA LEU A 347 -3.45 20.28 5.01
C LEU A 347 -4.06 21.67 4.86
N VAL A 348 -4.56 22.01 3.67
CA VAL A 348 -5.25 23.29 3.45
C VAL A 348 -6.49 23.42 4.34
N HIS A 349 -7.31 22.36 4.41
CA HIS A 349 -8.48 22.36 5.29
C HIS A 349 -8.11 22.39 6.78
N PHE A 350 -7.05 21.68 7.18
CA PHE A 350 -6.53 21.71 8.55
C PHE A 350 -6.19 23.14 8.97
N VAL A 351 -5.39 23.84 8.14
CA VAL A 351 -4.96 25.19 8.48
C VAL A 351 -6.15 26.15 8.47
N ALA A 352 -7.03 26.06 7.47
CA ALA A 352 -8.23 26.90 7.42
C ALA A 352 -9.11 26.74 8.68
N TRP A 353 -9.40 25.51 9.08
CA TRP A 353 -10.24 25.22 10.25
C TRP A 353 -9.56 25.63 11.56
N HIS A 354 -8.25 25.39 11.68
CA HIS A 354 -7.50 25.83 12.85
C HIS A 354 -7.56 27.35 13.01
N ARG A 355 -7.49 28.10 11.89
CA ARG A 355 -7.52 29.56 11.92
C ARG A 355 -8.88 30.17 12.22
N GLN A 356 -9.96 29.43 12.01
CA GLN A 356 -11.30 29.86 12.39
C GLN A 356 -11.65 29.53 13.85
N GLY A 357 -10.69 29.00 14.62
CA GLY A 357 -10.90 28.60 16.01
C GLY A 357 -11.39 27.17 16.18
N PHE A 358 -11.49 26.37 15.11
CA PHE A 358 -11.90 24.95 15.16
C PHE A 358 -10.71 23.99 15.29
N GLY A 359 -9.70 24.35 16.10
CA GLY A 359 -8.43 23.61 16.19
C GLY A 359 -8.57 22.13 16.57
N CYS A 360 -9.53 21.79 17.44
CA CYS A 360 -9.82 20.40 17.82
C CYS A 360 -10.38 19.57 16.65
N ALA A 361 -11.21 20.18 15.79
CA ALA A 361 -11.83 19.51 14.65
C ALA A 361 -10.93 19.47 13.41
N ALA A 362 -9.96 20.38 13.31
CA ALA A 362 -9.01 20.47 12.20
C ALA A 362 -8.29 19.13 11.94
N HIS A 363 -7.87 18.44 13.00
CA HIS A 363 -7.22 17.13 12.91
C HIS A 363 -8.14 16.06 12.30
N SER A 364 -9.42 16.05 12.68
CA SER A 364 -10.40 15.11 12.13
C SER A 364 -10.66 15.36 10.65
N VAL A 365 -10.71 16.62 10.23
CA VAL A 365 -10.87 16.99 8.82
C VAL A 365 -9.65 16.59 7.99
N PHE A 366 -8.43 16.85 8.50
CA PHE A 366 -7.21 16.38 7.86
C PHE A 366 -7.23 14.86 7.63
N LEU A 367 -7.54 14.09 8.67
CA LEU A 367 -7.62 12.63 8.60
C LEU A 367 -8.70 12.17 7.60
N TRP A 368 -9.84 12.87 7.54
CA TRP A 368 -10.91 12.58 6.59
C TRP A 368 -10.45 12.73 5.13
N TYR A 369 -9.70 13.78 4.80
CA TYR A 369 -9.13 13.93 3.46
C TYR A 369 -8.02 12.89 3.20
N PHE A 370 -7.12 12.69 4.17
CA PHE A 370 -5.98 11.79 4.03
C PHE A 370 -6.37 10.32 3.79
N ILE A 371 -7.53 9.88 4.28
CA ILE A 371 -8.00 8.49 4.10
C ILE A 371 -8.73 8.23 2.77
N GLN A 372 -9.16 9.28 2.05
CA GLN A 372 -9.88 9.13 0.76
C GLN A 372 -9.17 8.25 -0.28
N PRO A 373 -7.82 8.30 -0.46
CA PRO A 373 -7.10 7.42 -1.36
C PRO A 373 -7.29 5.93 -1.07
N VAL A 374 -7.53 5.55 0.19
CA VAL A 374 -7.85 4.16 0.56
C VAL A 374 -9.18 3.74 -0.06
N GLY A 375 -10.21 4.59 0.05
CA GLY A 375 -11.51 4.36 -0.59
C GLY A 375 -11.45 4.37 -2.12
N ILE A 376 -10.54 5.13 -2.72
CA ILE A 376 -10.30 5.14 -4.17
C ILE A 376 -9.52 3.90 -4.63
N GLY A 377 -8.55 3.44 -3.83
CA GLY A 377 -7.65 2.34 -4.14
C GLY A 377 -8.22 0.94 -3.89
N LEU A 378 -9.22 0.80 -3.03
CA LEU A 378 -9.86 -0.48 -2.72
C LEU A 378 -10.83 -0.99 -3.81
N PHE A 379 -11.07 -0.24 -4.89
CA PHE A 379 -12.06 -0.62 -5.92
C PHE A 379 -11.62 -1.60 -7.04
N PRO A 380 -10.37 -2.09 -7.13
CA PRO A 380 -10.10 -3.39 -7.74
C PRO A 380 -10.22 -4.55 -6.72
N VAL A 381 -10.46 -4.27 -5.43
CA VAL A 381 -10.49 -5.26 -4.34
C VAL A 381 -11.83 -5.20 -3.59
N SER A 382 -12.93 -5.08 -4.33
CA SER A 382 -14.28 -5.01 -3.75
C SER A 382 -14.84 -6.38 -3.29
N GLN A 383 -13.97 -7.32 -2.90
CA GLN A 383 -14.36 -8.56 -2.20
C GLN A 383 -13.72 -8.74 -0.82
N ALA A 384 -12.95 -7.76 -0.29
CA ALA A 384 -12.31 -7.88 1.02
C ALA A 384 -12.71 -6.90 2.17
N PRO A 385 -13.88 -6.21 2.22
CA PRO A 385 -14.12 -5.27 3.34
C PRO A 385 -14.50 -5.92 4.68
N SER A 386 -15.01 -7.17 4.71
CA SER A 386 -15.64 -7.74 5.91
C SER A 386 -14.65 -8.28 6.95
N VAL A 387 -13.39 -8.58 6.58
CA VAL A 387 -12.34 -9.02 7.53
C VAL A 387 -11.62 -7.82 8.15
N ILE A 388 -11.31 -6.81 7.32
CA ILE A 388 -10.52 -5.64 7.72
C ILE A 388 -11.21 -4.87 8.86
N PHE A 389 -12.55 -4.87 8.89
CA PHE A 389 -13.34 -4.17 9.90
C PHE A 389 -13.84 -5.05 11.08
N LYS A 390 -13.60 -6.37 11.08
CA LYS A 390 -13.92 -7.25 12.23
C LYS A 390 -12.84 -7.22 13.31
N MET A 391 -11.58 -7.05 12.95
CA MET A 391 -10.45 -6.99 13.88
C MET A 391 -10.24 -5.56 14.43
N GLY A 392 -10.00 -5.44 15.74
CA GLY A 392 -9.63 -4.16 16.35
C GLY A 392 -8.36 -3.59 15.69
N SER A 393 -8.27 -2.26 15.54
CA SER A 393 -7.12 -1.59 14.89
C SER A 393 -5.78 -1.98 15.52
N ALA A 394 -5.74 -2.25 16.82
CA ALA A 394 -4.56 -2.73 17.52
C ALA A 394 -4.09 -4.12 17.02
N VAL A 395 -5.02 -5.02 16.69
CA VAL A 395 -4.72 -6.38 16.21
C VAL A 395 -4.09 -6.32 14.81
N TRP A 396 -4.63 -5.49 13.92
CA TRP A 396 -4.03 -5.28 12.60
C TRP A 396 -2.62 -4.71 12.70
N VAL A 397 -2.43 -3.70 13.56
CA VAL A 397 -1.09 -3.14 13.80
C VAL A 397 -0.16 -4.20 14.37
N SER A 398 -0.62 -5.05 15.30
CA SER A 398 0.15 -6.18 15.83
C SER A 398 0.61 -7.14 14.73
N ILE A 399 -0.30 -7.60 13.88
CA ILE A 399 0.00 -8.54 12.78
C ILE A 399 1.00 -7.92 11.80
N ILE A 400 0.77 -6.67 11.37
CA ILE A 400 1.66 -5.98 10.43
C ILE A 400 3.06 -5.79 11.02
N LEU A 401 3.17 -5.36 12.28
CA LEU A 401 4.47 -5.19 12.95
C LEU A 401 5.20 -6.52 13.09
N GLN A 402 4.48 -7.60 13.40
CA GLN A 402 5.07 -8.94 13.51
C GLN A 402 5.54 -9.48 12.16
N ILE A 403 4.73 -9.36 11.09
CA ILE A 403 5.13 -9.74 9.72
C ILE A 403 6.34 -8.91 9.26
N LEU A 404 6.30 -7.59 9.47
CA LEU A 404 7.40 -6.70 9.07
C LEU A 404 8.69 -7.07 9.80
N SER A 405 8.61 -7.27 11.12
CA SER A 405 9.81 -7.55 11.91
C SER A 405 10.32 -8.99 11.73
N LEU A 406 9.50 -9.99 12.10
CA LEU A 406 9.90 -11.40 12.13
C LEU A 406 10.02 -11.96 10.70
N GLY A 407 9.21 -11.47 9.76
CA GLY A 407 9.19 -11.94 8.37
C GLY A 407 10.17 -11.25 7.43
N ALA A 408 10.58 -10.00 7.69
CA ALA A 408 11.45 -9.24 6.78
C ALA A 408 12.68 -8.61 7.43
N VAL A 409 12.52 -7.82 8.51
CA VAL A 409 13.63 -7.04 9.10
C VAL A 409 14.66 -7.94 9.77
N LEU A 410 14.25 -8.89 10.61
CA LEU A 410 15.17 -9.81 11.28
C LEU A 410 15.89 -10.77 10.31
N PRO A 411 15.22 -11.38 9.30
CA PRO A 411 15.92 -12.09 8.23
C PRO A 411 16.94 -11.21 7.50
N SER A 412 16.59 -9.97 7.16
CA SER A 412 17.52 -9.03 6.50
C SER A 412 18.71 -8.69 7.39
N ALA A 413 18.50 -8.59 8.71
CA ALA A 413 19.59 -8.36 9.66
C ALA A 413 20.59 -9.52 9.69
N LEU A 414 20.15 -10.77 9.47
CA LEU A 414 21.04 -11.94 9.36
C LEU A 414 21.89 -11.88 8.08
N THR A 415 21.29 -11.47 6.97
CA THR A 415 22.02 -11.21 5.73
C THR A 415 23.07 -10.12 5.91
N LEU A 416 22.70 -9.02 6.58
CA LEU A 416 23.62 -7.93 6.88
C LEU A 416 24.71 -8.35 7.87
N LYS A 417 24.46 -9.31 8.77
CA LYS A 417 25.48 -9.86 9.68
C LYS A 417 26.67 -10.44 8.92
N VAL A 418 26.42 -11.00 7.74
CA VAL A 418 27.46 -11.56 6.86
C VAL A 418 28.06 -10.49 5.94
N THR A 419 27.21 -9.67 5.31
CA THR A 419 27.62 -8.75 4.25
C THR A 419 28.10 -7.38 4.75
N HIS A 420 27.42 -6.82 5.75
CA HIS A 420 27.68 -5.48 6.31
C HIS A 420 27.59 -5.50 7.85
N PRO A 421 28.58 -6.09 8.54
CA PRO A 421 28.50 -6.38 9.97
C PRO A 421 28.35 -5.13 10.86
N LYS A 422 28.74 -3.94 10.36
CA LYS A 422 28.55 -2.65 11.03
C LYS A 422 27.07 -2.26 11.18
N TRP A 423 26.26 -2.51 10.15
CA TRP A 423 24.85 -2.12 10.10
C TRP A 423 23.92 -3.19 10.69
N ALA A 424 24.34 -4.45 10.69
CA ALA A 424 23.59 -5.57 11.24
C ALA A 424 23.04 -5.34 12.67
N PRO A 425 23.82 -4.90 13.67
CA PRO A 425 23.29 -4.64 15.02
C PRO A 425 22.19 -3.59 15.04
N PHE A 426 22.27 -2.55 14.22
CA PHE A 426 21.29 -1.47 14.16
C PHE A 426 19.96 -1.98 13.60
N VAL A 427 20.00 -2.68 12.46
CA VAL A 427 18.79 -3.26 11.83
C VAL A 427 18.18 -4.34 12.72
N GLN A 428 19.01 -5.15 13.38
CA GLN A 428 18.56 -6.14 14.35
C GLN A 428 17.86 -5.51 15.56
N ALA A 429 18.39 -4.40 16.10
CA ALA A 429 17.77 -3.69 17.21
C ALA A 429 16.39 -3.12 16.83
N ILE A 430 16.28 -2.52 15.64
CA ILE A 430 14.99 -2.06 15.10
C ILE A 430 14.01 -3.24 14.98
N GLY A 431 14.45 -4.35 14.39
CA GLY A 431 13.63 -5.55 14.29
C GLY A 431 13.12 -6.02 15.65
N VAL A 432 14.01 -6.15 16.65
CA VAL A 432 13.61 -6.58 18.01
C VAL A 432 12.58 -5.62 18.62
N ILE A 433 12.78 -4.30 18.54
CA ILE A 433 11.84 -3.30 19.08
C ILE A 433 10.48 -3.41 18.40
N VAL A 434 10.45 -3.51 17.08
CA VAL A 434 9.22 -3.63 16.29
C VAL A 434 8.50 -4.96 16.62
N ALA A 435 9.24 -6.06 16.78
CA ALA A 435 8.68 -7.36 17.17
C ALA A 435 8.07 -7.32 18.57
N LEU A 436 8.79 -6.77 19.56
CA LEU A 436 8.28 -6.66 20.93
C LEU A 436 7.04 -5.76 21.01
N THR A 437 7.03 -4.66 20.26
CA THR A 437 5.85 -3.79 20.12
C THR A 437 4.69 -4.56 19.51
N GLY A 438 4.92 -5.26 18.39
CA GLY A 438 3.90 -6.09 17.75
C GLY A 438 3.33 -7.16 18.67
N LEU A 439 4.17 -7.86 19.45
CA LEU A 439 3.72 -8.89 20.39
C LEU A 439 2.83 -8.33 21.50
N TRP A 440 3.14 -7.15 22.03
CA TRP A 440 2.51 -6.65 23.26
C TRP A 440 1.53 -5.49 23.07
N ILE A 441 1.36 -4.94 21.86
CA ILE A 441 0.39 -3.86 21.57
C ILE A 441 -1.07 -4.30 21.80
N CYS A 442 -1.36 -5.59 21.68
CA CYS A 442 -2.66 -6.17 22.03
C CYS A 442 -2.63 -6.77 23.44
N LYS A 443 -3.53 -6.31 24.31
CA LYS A 443 -3.88 -7.01 25.56
C LYS A 443 -4.70 -8.24 25.20
N ASN A 444 -4.11 -9.44 25.34
CA ASN A 444 -4.83 -10.69 25.07
C ASN A 444 -5.59 -11.18 26.31
N HIS A 445 -6.79 -11.73 26.08
CA HIS A 445 -7.66 -12.42 27.06
C HIS A 445 -7.50 -13.96 27.02
N PHE A 446 -6.60 -14.51 26.18
CA PHE A 446 -6.55 -15.95 25.87
C PHE A 446 -5.21 -16.62 26.23
N SER A 447 -5.28 -17.89 26.64
CA SER A 447 -4.25 -18.61 27.41
C SER A 447 -3.33 -19.54 26.59
N ALA A 448 -3.67 -19.90 25.35
CA ALA A 448 -3.02 -21.01 24.64
C ALA A 448 -1.62 -20.67 24.09
N TYR A 449 -1.41 -19.48 23.53
CA TYR A 449 -0.10 -19.04 22.99
C TYR A 449 0.64 -18.06 23.88
N LEU A 450 0.17 -17.83 25.11
CA LEU A 450 0.89 -17.04 26.10
C LEU A 450 2.30 -17.60 26.33
N ALA A 451 2.46 -18.92 26.35
CA ALA A 451 3.76 -19.57 26.49
C ALA A 451 4.70 -19.28 25.30
N LEU A 452 4.21 -19.38 24.06
CA LEU A 452 5.00 -19.06 22.85
C LEU A 452 5.36 -17.56 22.80
N LYS A 453 4.41 -16.70 23.14
CA LYS A 453 4.60 -15.25 23.23
C LYS A 453 5.63 -14.87 24.30
N ILE A 454 5.56 -15.48 25.47
CA ILE A 454 6.55 -15.29 26.56
C ILE A 454 7.91 -15.82 26.12
N LEU A 455 7.97 -17.03 25.57
CA LEU A 455 9.22 -17.63 25.07
C LEU A 455 9.88 -16.74 24.02
N LEU A 456 9.12 -16.28 23.02
CA LEU A 456 9.64 -15.40 21.97
C LEU A 456 10.09 -14.04 22.55
N THR A 457 9.38 -13.52 23.55
CA THR A 457 9.80 -12.31 24.29
C THR A 457 11.13 -12.54 25.01
N ILE A 458 11.29 -13.65 25.72
CA ILE A 458 12.54 -14.02 26.40
C ILE A 458 13.69 -14.14 25.39
N LEU A 459 13.48 -14.79 24.25
CA LEU A 459 14.50 -14.95 23.21
C LEU A 459 14.89 -13.61 22.57
N LEU A 460 13.91 -12.75 22.28
CA LEU A 460 14.14 -11.41 21.69
C LEU A 460 14.86 -10.47 22.68
N VAL A 461 14.45 -10.45 23.95
CA VAL A 461 15.12 -9.67 24.99
C VAL A 461 16.52 -10.22 25.26
N GLY A 462 16.66 -11.54 25.39
CA GLY A 462 17.95 -12.21 25.54
C GLY A 462 18.92 -11.87 24.40
N LYS A 463 18.41 -11.81 23.16
CA LYS A 463 19.17 -11.38 21.98
C LYS A 463 19.58 -9.90 22.05
N ALA A 464 18.68 -9.01 22.48
CA ALA A 464 19.02 -7.60 22.68
C ALA A 464 20.12 -7.41 23.74
N VAL A 465 20.01 -8.14 24.87
CA VAL A 465 21.00 -8.11 25.96
C VAL A 465 22.34 -8.68 25.51
N ALA A 466 22.36 -9.83 24.84
CA ALA A 466 23.57 -10.43 24.30
C ALA A 466 24.28 -9.53 23.27
N ARG A 467 23.50 -8.76 22.49
CA ARG A 467 24.07 -7.81 21.53
C ARG A 467 24.62 -6.54 22.20
N ALA A 468 23.90 -6.02 23.21
CA ALA A 468 24.37 -4.88 24.00
C ALA A 468 25.65 -5.20 24.77
N SER A 469 25.76 -6.42 25.33
CA SER A 469 26.93 -6.85 26.11
C SER A 469 28.19 -7.06 25.24
N THR A 470 28.03 -7.42 23.97
CA THR A 470 29.15 -7.63 23.05
C THR A 470 29.62 -6.36 22.32
N HIS A 471 28.76 -5.35 22.16
CA HIS A 471 29.06 -4.13 21.39
C HIS A 471 29.13 -2.83 22.22
N GLY A 472 28.81 -2.87 23.53
CA GLY A 472 28.96 -1.72 24.41
C GLY A 472 30.43 -1.35 24.65
N LYS A 473 30.78 -0.06 24.45
CA LYS A 473 32.17 0.48 24.58
C LYS A 473 32.89 0.04 25.87
N LEU A 474 32.16 -0.09 26.98
CA LEU A 474 32.68 -0.50 28.29
C LEU A 474 33.07 -1.99 28.35
N MET A 475 32.30 -2.85 27.68
CA MET A 475 32.50 -4.30 27.68
C MET A 475 33.37 -4.78 26.51
N THR A 476 33.45 -4.03 25.40
CA THR A 476 34.35 -4.35 24.28
C THR A 476 35.82 -4.37 24.71
N SER A 477 36.22 -3.59 25.72
CA SER A 477 37.56 -3.67 26.33
C SER A 477 37.77 -4.99 27.10
N PHE A 478 36.73 -5.47 27.78
CA PHE A 478 36.73 -6.70 28.57
C PHE A 478 36.73 -7.97 27.68
N TRP A 479 35.99 -7.94 26.56
CA TRP A 479 35.88 -9.04 25.61
C TRP A 479 36.97 -9.03 24.53
N LYS A 480 37.60 -7.89 24.20
CA LYS A 480 38.82 -7.90 23.35
C LYS A 480 39.99 -8.61 24.02
N ALA A 481 40.06 -8.57 25.36
CA ALA A 481 41.08 -9.27 26.13
C ALA A 481 40.88 -10.80 26.22
N ARG A 482 39.69 -11.31 25.87
CA ARG A 482 39.36 -12.76 25.88
C ARG A 482 38.80 -13.18 24.52
N LYS A 483 39.51 -14.08 23.81
CA LYS A 483 38.98 -14.72 22.58
C LYS A 483 37.53 -15.17 22.82
N VAL A 484 36.57 -14.57 22.10
CA VAL A 484 35.15 -14.95 22.20
C VAL A 484 35.05 -16.46 21.92
N PRO A 485 34.60 -17.26 22.89
CA PRO A 485 34.57 -18.71 22.72
C PRO A 485 33.70 -19.11 21.52
N ARG A 486 34.16 -20.10 20.75
CA ARG A 486 33.41 -20.60 19.58
C ARG A 486 31.97 -21.00 19.93
N TYR A 487 31.73 -21.48 21.15
CA TYR A 487 30.39 -21.87 21.63
C TYR A 487 29.39 -20.69 21.63
N LEU A 488 29.81 -19.47 21.97
CA LEU A 488 28.92 -18.30 22.00
C LEU A 488 28.42 -17.92 20.60
N ARG A 489 29.27 -18.10 19.57
CA ARG A 489 28.91 -17.82 18.17
C ARG A 489 27.88 -18.84 17.65
N HIS A 490 28.02 -20.11 18.02
CA HIS A 490 27.05 -21.15 17.70
C HIS A 490 25.73 -20.92 18.44
N ALA A 491 25.77 -20.51 19.71
CA ALA A 491 24.59 -20.17 20.49
C ALA A 491 23.81 -18.97 19.89
N ASP A 492 24.51 -17.92 19.47
CA ASP A 492 23.91 -16.74 18.82
C ASP A 492 23.22 -17.11 17.49
N THR A 493 23.86 -17.97 16.69
CA THR A 493 23.26 -18.46 15.43
C THR A 493 22.06 -19.37 15.68
N ALA A 494 22.12 -20.22 16.71
CA ALA A 494 20.99 -21.07 17.10
C ALA A 494 19.81 -20.23 17.61
N LEU A 495 20.08 -19.16 18.36
CA LEU A 495 19.09 -18.19 18.82
C LEU A 495 18.43 -17.45 17.65
N ASP A 496 19.22 -17.00 16.68
CA ASP A 496 18.74 -16.39 15.44
C ASP A 496 17.75 -17.30 14.70
N MET A 497 18.11 -18.56 14.49
CA MET A 497 17.26 -19.54 13.81
C MET A 497 16.00 -19.87 14.62
N SER A 498 16.12 -19.99 15.93
CA SER A 498 14.98 -20.26 16.82
C SER A 498 13.94 -19.13 16.77
N ILE A 499 14.39 -17.87 16.78
CA ILE A 499 13.50 -16.70 16.67
C ILE A 499 12.81 -16.65 15.32
N LEU A 500 13.49 -17.02 14.23
CA LEU A 500 12.85 -17.09 12.91
C LEU A 500 11.77 -18.16 12.87
N ILE A 501 12.08 -19.37 13.32
CA ILE A 501 11.14 -20.51 13.29
C ILE A 501 9.92 -20.20 14.18
N LEU A 502 10.16 -19.85 15.45
CA LEU A 502 9.09 -19.53 16.40
C LEU A 502 8.34 -18.27 16.00
N GLY A 503 9.00 -17.31 15.34
CA GLY A 503 8.38 -16.08 14.84
C GLY A 503 7.38 -16.35 13.72
N TRP A 504 7.68 -17.26 12.79
CA TRP A 504 6.73 -17.69 11.76
C TRP A 504 5.54 -18.46 12.35
N ILE A 505 5.78 -19.34 13.33
CA ILE A 505 4.71 -20.00 14.08
C ILE A 505 3.84 -18.95 14.81
N GLN A 506 4.44 -17.93 15.40
CA GLN A 506 3.72 -16.86 16.10
C GLN A 506 2.89 -15.97 15.16
N ILE A 507 3.44 -15.56 14.01
CA ILE A 507 2.70 -14.78 13.00
C ILE A 507 1.44 -15.53 12.59
N THR A 508 1.56 -16.85 12.38
CA THR A 508 0.50 -17.66 11.78
C THR A 508 -0.53 -18.07 12.82
N ALA A 509 -0.11 -18.68 13.92
CA ALA A 509 -1.01 -19.07 15.01
C ALA A 509 -1.64 -17.85 15.70
N GLY A 510 -0.86 -16.79 15.93
CA GLY A 510 -1.35 -15.56 16.57
C GLY A 510 -2.37 -14.80 15.71
N SER A 511 -2.25 -14.84 14.38
CA SER A 511 -3.26 -14.26 13.49
C SER A 511 -4.58 -15.02 13.55
N LEU A 512 -4.53 -16.36 13.65
CA LEU A 512 -5.74 -17.20 13.74
C LEU A 512 -6.45 -17.05 15.09
N GLU A 513 -5.72 -17.00 16.20
CA GLU A 513 -6.29 -16.78 17.54
C GLU A 513 -6.92 -15.39 17.66
N SER A 514 -6.35 -14.37 17.01
CA SER A 514 -6.88 -13.00 17.02
C SER A 514 -8.23 -12.81 16.30
N LEU A 515 -8.67 -13.83 15.55
CA LEU A 515 -9.99 -13.89 14.92
C LEU A 515 -11.04 -14.56 15.81
N GLU A 516 -10.70 -15.00 17.03
CA GLU A 516 -11.56 -15.79 17.94
C GLU A 516 -12.03 -17.13 17.33
N LEU A 517 -11.34 -17.62 16.29
CA LEU A 517 -11.75 -18.81 15.54
C LEU A 517 -11.19 -20.13 16.09
N SER A 518 -10.24 -20.09 17.03
CA SER A 518 -9.53 -21.30 17.49
C SER A 518 -10.38 -22.11 18.46
N LYS A 519 -11.20 -23.02 17.92
CA LYS A 519 -11.82 -24.11 18.67
C LYS A 519 -10.94 -25.37 18.65
N ASP A 520 -10.19 -25.64 17.57
CA ASP A 520 -9.44 -26.89 17.36
C ASP A 520 -7.91 -26.65 17.25
N TYR A 521 -7.28 -26.41 18.40
CA TYR A 521 -5.86 -26.02 18.51
C TYR A 521 -4.85 -27.01 17.88
N HIS A 522 -5.20 -28.29 17.81
CA HIS A 522 -4.33 -29.35 17.31
C HIS A 522 -4.04 -29.22 15.80
N SER A 523 -5.06 -28.89 15.00
CA SER A 523 -4.96 -28.76 13.55
C SER A 523 -4.06 -27.59 13.18
N THR A 524 -4.27 -26.43 13.79
CA THR A 524 -3.45 -25.23 13.56
C THR A 524 -1.97 -25.47 13.87
N LEU A 525 -1.67 -26.17 14.99
CA LEU A 525 -0.30 -26.47 15.38
C LEU A 525 0.40 -27.40 14.38
N ALA A 526 -0.28 -28.46 13.92
CA ALA A 526 0.27 -29.40 12.94
C ALA A 526 0.56 -28.72 11.60
N HIS A 527 -0.37 -27.89 11.09
CA HIS A 527 -0.19 -27.13 9.86
C HIS A 527 0.96 -26.10 9.97
N ALA A 528 1.07 -25.39 11.10
CA ALA A 528 2.14 -24.43 11.35
C ALA A 528 3.53 -25.09 11.43
N CYS A 529 3.61 -26.25 12.09
CA CYS A 529 4.85 -27.03 12.18
C CYS A 529 5.29 -27.52 10.79
N LEU A 530 4.39 -28.16 10.05
CA LEU A 530 4.67 -28.65 8.71
C LEU A 530 5.04 -27.53 7.73
N SER A 531 4.32 -26.39 7.79
CA SER A 531 4.64 -25.18 7.02
C SER A 531 6.06 -24.69 7.26
N SER A 532 6.48 -24.60 8.53
CA SER A 532 7.81 -24.14 8.93
C SER A 532 8.91 -25.06 8.41
N ILE A 533 8.68 -26.38 8.47
CA ILE A 533 9.60 -27.39 7.96
C ILE A 533 9.74 -27.31 6.43
N LEU A 534 8.64 -27.13 5.70
CA LEU A 534 8.66 -26.93 4.25
C LEU A 534 9.39 -25.63 3.87
N MET A 535 9.15 -24.54 4.60
CA MET A 535 9.86 -23.28 4.35
C MET A 535 11.38 -23.43 4.57
N ALA A 536 11.79 -24.12 5.65
CA ALA A 536 13.19 -24.41 5.91
C ALA A 536 13.83 -25.25 4.79
N GLN A 537 13.10 -26.22 4.23
CA GLN A 537 13.54 -27.00 3.07
C GLN A 537 13.72 -26.12 1.82
N ALA A 538 12.80 -25.17 1.58
CA ALA A 538 12.93 -24.22 0.48
C ALA A 538 14.21 -23.37 0.61
N VAL A 539 14.46 -22.80 1.80
CA VAL A 539 15.68 -22.03 2.10
C VAL A 539 16.94 -22.87 1.90
N PHE A 540 16.93 -24.13 2.35
CA PHE A 540 18.03 -25.07 2.16
C PHE A 540 18.32 -25.31 0.66
N TRP A 541 17.29 -25.55 -0.15
CA TRP A 541 17.45 -25.75 -1.58
C TRP A 541 17.92 -24.49 -2.31
N ILE A 542 17.44 -23.29 -1.95
CA ILE A 542 17.95 -22.01 -2.51
C ILE A 542 19.43 -21.83 -2.17
N SER A 543 19.80 -22.10 -0.91
CA SER A 543 21.20 -22.01 -0.44
C SER A 543 22.12 -23.01 -1.17
N SER A 544 21.62 -24.23 -1.43
CA SER A 544 22.33 -25.23 -2.22
C SER A 544 22.41 -24.87 -3.71
N ALA A 545 21.37 -24.26 -4.26
CA ALA A 545 21.31 -23.80 -5.65
C ALA A 545 22.32 -22.67 -5.93
N THR A 546 22.44 -21.72 -5.00
CA THR A 546 23.38 -20.58 -5.05
C THR A 546 24.83 -20.94 -4.70
N GLY A 547 25.10 -22.16 -4.25
CA GLY A 547 26.47 -22.62 -3.94
C GLY A 547 26.99 -22.24 -2.56
N LEU A 548 26.16 -21.63 -1.70
CA LEU A 548 26.53 -21.26 -0.32
C LEU A 548 26.82 -22.46 0.58
N TRP A 549 26.27 -23.62 0.26
CA TRP A 549 26.53 -24.86 1.01
C TRP A 549 27.64 -25.66 0.32
N PRO A 550 28.91 -25.59 0.80
CA PRO A 550 30.01 -26.23 0.12
C PRO A 550 29.89 -27.75 0.32
N ARG A 551 29.85 -28.48 -0.78
CA ARG A 551 29.62 -29.94 -0.84
C ARG A 551 30.86 -30.74 -0.44
N HIS A 552 31.35 -30.55 0.78
CA HIS A 552 32.54 -31.26 1.30
C HIS A 552 32.27 -32.71 1.73
N SER A 553 31.03 -33.19 1.61
CA SER A 553 30.64 -34.54 1.99
C SER A 553 30.83 -35.53 0.86
N SER A 554 31.30 -36.74 1.18
CA SER A 554 31.34 -37.90 0.26
C SER A 554 29.94 -38.47 -0.08
N ARG A 555 28.85 -37.81 0.35
CA ARG A 555 27.46 -38.23 0.16
C ARG A 555 26.77 -37.40 -0.92
N ALA A 556 25.85 -38.05 -1.64
CA ALA A 556 25.02 -37.39 -2.65
C ALA A 556 24.03 -36.40 -1.99
N PRO A 557 23.62 -35.30 -2.66
CA PRO A 557 22.65 -34.34 -2.12
C PRO A 557 21.35 -35.00 -1.63
N GLU A 558 20.92 -36.06 -2.31
CA GLU A 558 19.68 -36.78 -2.02
C GLU A 558 19.75 -37.53 -0.68
N TYR A 559 20.95 -37.85 -0.19
CA TYR A 559 21.13 -38.36 1.17
C TYR A 559 20.61 -37.37 2.21
N TYR A 560 20.93 -36.08 2.02
CA TYR A 560 20.50 -35.01 2.93
C TYR A 560 19.01 -34.72 2.77
N ASP A 561 18.48 -34.75 1.55
CA ASP A 561 17.05 -34.61 1.33
C ASP A 561 16.25 -35.75 1.99
N CYS A 562 16.72 -37.00 1.90
CA CYS A 562 16.08 -38.13 2.57
C CYS A 562 16.28 -38.09 4.10
N LEU A 563 17.42 -37.60 4.59
CA LEU A 563 17.61 -37.39 6.03
C LEU A 563 16.65 -36.33 6.56
N TRP A 564 16.46 -35.24 5.82
CA TRP A 564 15.49 -34.21 6.16
C TRP A 564 14.07 -34.76 6.19
N LEU A 565 13.63 -35.45 5.14
CA LEU A 565 12.33 -36.12 5.06
C LEU A 565 12.08 -37.08 6.24
N PHE A 566 13.10 -37.86 6.62
CA PHE A 566 13.02 -38.72 7.80
C PHE A 566 12.79 -37.91 9.08
N SER A 567 13.51 -36.79 9.24
CA SER A 567 13.30 -35.85 10.36
C SER A 567 11.90 -35.23 10.34
N ILE A 568 11.31 -34.93 9.17
CA ILE A 568 9.93 -34.44 9.08
C ILE A 568 8.97 -35.45 9.69
N GLY A 569 9.02 -36.71 9.25
CA GLY A 569 8.15 -37.75 9.78
C GLY A 569 8.34 -37.98 11.29
N ALA A 570 9.60 -37.98 11.74
CA ALA A 570 9.93 -38.16 13.16
C ALA A 570 9.44 -37.00 14.06
N ILE A 571 9.38 -35.76 13.55
CA ILE A 571 8.85 -34.60 14.27
C ILE A 571 7.32 -34.56 14.21
N MET A 572 6.74 -34.88 13.06
CA MET A 572 5.28 -34.79 12.86
C MET A 572 4.53 -35.86 13.65
N ILE A 573 5.07 -37.05 13.86
CA ILE A 573 4.39 -38.10 14.65
C ILE A 573 4.10 -37.64 16.10
N PRO A 574 5.08 -37.15 16.89
CA PRO A 574 4.81 -36.56 18.20
C PRO A 574 3.89 -35.35 18.15
N VAL A 575 4.02 -34.47 17.15
CA VAL A 575 3.16 -33.27 17.03
C VAL A 575 1.70 -33.67 16.82
N LEU A 576 1.43 -34.64 15.95
CA LEU A 576 0.09 -35.16 15.69
C LEU A 576 -0.47 -35.92 16.91
N TYR A 577 0.34 -36.77 17.54
CA TYR A 577 -0.06 -37.56 18.70
C TYR A 577 -0.32 -36.70 19.94
N LEU A 578 0.65 -35.85 20.32
CA LEU A 578 0.58 -35.00 21.51
C LEU A 578 -0.45 -33.89 21.34
N GLY A 579 -0.56 -33.33 20.13
CA GLY A 579 -1.59 -32.34 19.78
C GLY A 579 -3.01 -32.89 19.95
N ALA A 580 -3.28 -34.11 19.47
CA ALA A 580 -4.59 -34.75 19.66
C ALA A 580 -4.82 -35.15 21.13
N HIS A 581 -3.81 -35.70 21.80
CA HIS A 581 -3.94 -36.21 23.17
C HIS A 581 -4.18 -35.12 24.22
N LEU A 582 -3.46 -34.00 24.15
CA LEU A 582 -3.51 -32.94 25.16
C LEU A 582 -4.78 -32.08 25.07
N TRP A 583 -5.40 -31.94 23.89
CA TRP A 583 -6.51 -31.01 23.68
C TRP A 583 -7.88 -31.67 23.51
N GLU A 584 -7.98 -32.89 22.95
CA GLU A 584 -9.27 -33.54 22.65
C GLU A 584 -9.43 -34.96 23.26
N GLY A 585 -8.42 -35.43 24.00
CA GLY A 585 -8.44 -36.72 24.69
C GLY A 585 -8.04 -37.91 23.81
N ARG A 586 -8.15 -39.13 24.36
CA ARG A 586 -7.60 -40.36 23.71
C ARG A 586 -8.32 -40.77 22.43
N THR A 587 -9.60 -40.44 22.28
CA THR A 587 -10.42 -40.85 21.12
C THR A 587 -10.14 -40.00 19.87
N ALA A 588 -9.67 -38.77 20.03
CA ALA A 588 -9.32 -37.88 18.91
C ALA A 588 -8.10 -38.37 18.11
N VAL A 589 -7.19 -39.13 18.76
CA VAL A 589 -6.03 -39.74 18.09
C VAL A 589 -6.47 -40.69 16.95
N LEU A 590 -7.61 -41.36 17.10
CA LEU A 590 -8.16 -42.26 16.07
C LEU A 590 -8.58 -41.51 14.81
N LEU A 591 -8.97 -40.24 14.92
CA LEU A 591 -9.34 -39.38 13.80
C LEU A 591 -8.12 -38.86 13.02
N LEU A 592 -6.91 -38.95 13.61
CA LEU A 592 -5.64 -38.53 12.98
C LEU A 592 -4.77 -39.69 12.47
N ILE A 593 -5.28 -40.93 12.48
CA ILE A 593 -4.53 -42.12 12.05
C ILE A 593 -4.00 -41.97 10.62
N GLU A 594 -4.79 -41.39 9.71
CA GLU A 594 -4.35 -41.18 8.31
C GLU A 594 -3.04 -40.39 8.25
N HIS A 595 -2.95 -39.27 8.97
CA HIS A 595 -1.77 -38.41 9.00
C HIS A 595 -0.55 -39.08 9.65
N ILE A 596 -0.78 -39.87 10.71
CA ILE A 596 0.29 -40.63 11.37
C ILE A 596 0.85 -41.70 10.41
N VAL A 597 -0.02 -42.39 9.67
CA VAL A 597 0.37 -43.38 8.65
C VAL A 597 1.13 -42.71 7.50
N TYR A 598 0.74 -41.51 7.07
CA TYR A 598 1.48 -40.74 6.07
C TYR A 598 2.89 -40.38 6.56
N ALA A 599 3.04 -39.97 7.82
CA ALA A 599 4.35 -39.67 8.39
C ALA A 599 5.25 -40.92 8.49
N LEU A 600 4.68 -42.08 8.87
CA LEU A 600 5.39 -43.37 8.87
C LEU A 600 5.84 -43.77 7.46
N MET A 601 4.98 -43.60 6.46
CA MET A 601 5.32 -43.84 5.06
C MET A 601 6.48 -42.95 4.60
N VAL A 602 6.46 -41.66 4.94
CA VAL A 602 7.56 -40.72 4.62
C VAL A 602 8.87 -41.19 5.27
N MET A 603 8.84 -41.65 6.52
CA MET A 603 10.01 -42.20 7.20
C MET A 603 10.55 -43.46 6.51
N ALA A 604 9.68 -44.41 6.17
CA ALA A 604 10.05 -45.66 5.52
C ALA A 604 10.68 -45.40 4.14
N ALA A 605 10.05 -44.58 3.29
CA ALA A 605 10.59 -44.22 1.98
C ALA A 605 11.95 -43.50 2.10
N SER A 606 12.08 -42.62 3.11
CA SER A 606 13.33 -41.90 3.39
C SER A 606 14.48 -42.82 3.79
N GLN A 607 14.22 -43.88 4.56
CA GLN A 607 15.22 -44.88 4.92
C GLN A 607 15.77 -45.61 3.67
N ILE A 608 14.89 -45.95 2.72
CA ILE A 608 15.31 -46.57 1.45
C ILE A 608 16.23 -45.61 0.68
N GLY A 609 15.88 -44.31 0.62
CA GLY A 609 16.70 -43.30 -0.06
C GLY A 609 18.06 -43.08 0.61
N ILE A 610 18.09 -43.06 1.94
CA ILE A 610 19.33 -43.02 2.73
C ILE A 610 20.20 -44.24 2.41
N TRP A 611 19.61 -45.44 2.36
CA TRP A 611 20.33 -46.68 2.07
C TRP A 611 20.87 -46.73 0.63
N LEU A 612 20.05 -46.37 -0.37
CA LEU A 612 20.43 -46.32 -1.79
C LEU A 612 21.54 -45.28 -2.06
N SER A 613 21.66 -44.27 -1.22
CA SER A 613 22.72 -43.25 -1.27
C SER A 613 24.08 -43.74 -0.72
N ARG A 614 24.19 -44.95 -0.16
CA ARG A 614 25.44 -45.51 0.42
C ARG A 614 26.13 -46.47 -0.56
N LYS A 615 27.46 -46.35 -0.73
CA LYS A 615 28.33 -47.34 -1.41
C LYS A 615 29.62 -47.58 -0.62
N LYS A 616 30.20 -48.77 -0.71
CA LYS A 616 31.51 -49.16 -0.11
C LYS A 616 32.69 -48.34 -0.65
N SER A 617 32.54 -47.75 -1.84
CA SER A 617 33.60 -47.06 -2.62
C SER A 617 33.70 -45.53 -2.40
N ARG A 618 33.05 -44.94 -1.38
CA ARG A 618 33.06 -43.48 -1.08
C ARG A 618 32.62 -42.53 -2.22
N ARG A 619 32.05 -43.03 -3.32
CA ARG A 619 31.48 -42.20 -4.41
C ARG A 619 29.98 -41.89 -4.15
N PRO A 620 29.51 -40.65 -4.36
CA PRO A 620 28.10 -40.29 -4.18
C PRO A 620 27.22 -40.95 -5.25
N LYS A 621 26.16 -41.66 -4.84
CA LYS A 621 25.17 -42.28 -5.75
C LYS A 621 23.85 -41.50 -5.70
N ARG A 622 23.49 -40.88 -6.82
CA ARG A 622 22.21 -40.17 -7.03
C ARG A 622 21.05 -41.17 -7.06
N ASN A 623 19.88 -40.79 -6.56
CA ASN A 623 18.65 -41.59 -6.60
C ASN A 623 17.42 -40.69 -6.61
N LEU A 624 16.26 -41.22 -7.01
CA LEU A 624 15.00 -40.46 -7.11
C LEU A 624 14.09 -40.62 -5.89
N MET A 625 14.56 -41.23 -4.79
CA MET A 625 13.68 -41.60 -3.68
C MET A 625 13.09 -40.37 -3.00
N SER A 626 13.85 -39.29 -2.82
CA SER A 626 13.32 -38.04 -2.25
C SER A 626 12.19 -37.45 -3.10
N SER A 627 12.32 -37.49 -4.43
CA SER A 627 11.26 -37.08 -5.35
C SER A 627 10.04 -37.99 -5.27
N PHE A 628 10.25 -39.31 -5.20
CA PHE A 628 9.17 -40.28 -5.11
C PHE A 628 8.37 -40.12 -3.80
N THR A 629 9.04 -39.90 -2.67
CA THR A 629 8.38 -39.66 -1.38
C THR A 629 7.44 -38.45 -1.44
N TRP A 630 7.89 -37.34 -2.05
CA TRP A 630 7.04 -36.15 -2.21
C TRP A 630 5.87 -36.37 -3.16
N PHE A 631 6.07 -37.13 -4.23
CA PHE A 631 5.00 -37.49 -5.16
C PHE A 631 3.91 -38.30 -4.46
N LEU A 632 4.31 -39.32 -3.69
CA LEU A 632 3.38 -40.19 -2.97
C LEU A 632 2.62 -39.43 -1.89
N LEU A 633 3.31 -38.58 -1.11
CA LEU A 633 2.67 -37.71 -0.13
C LEU A 633 1.69 -36.74 -0.80
N GLY A 634 2.07 -36.13 -1.93
CA GLY A 634 1.20 -35.24 -2.70
C GLY A 634 -0.07 -35.95 -3.19
N HIS A 635 0.07 -37.18 -3.71
CA HIS A 635 -1.08 -37.96 -4.14
C HIS A 635 -2.04 -38.29 -2.98
N LEU A 636 -1.50 -38.67 -1.82
CA LEU A 636 -2.29 -38.93 -0.62
C LEU A 636 -3.02 -37.66 -0.14
N MET A 637 -2.36 -36.50 -0.20
CA MET A 637 -2.98 -35.22 0.16
C MET A 637 -4.09 -34.79 -0.82
N VAL A 638 -3.97 -35.10 -2.11
CA VAL A 638 -5.07 -34.89 -3.08
C VAL A 638 -6.28 -35.76 -2.74
N ALA A 639 -6.06 -36.99 -2.30
CA ALA A 639 -7.13 -37.92 -1.94
C ALA A 639 -7.66 -37.74 -0.50
N HIS A 640 -6.99 -36.92 0.31
CA HIS A 640 -7.28 -36.80 1.73
C HIS A 640 -8.69 -36.22 1.98
N HIS A 641 -9.46 -36.90 2.83
CA HIS A 641 -10.84 -36.53 3.11
C HIS A 641 -10.92 -35.35 4.09
N GLN A 642 -11.72 -34.34 3.74
CA GLN A 642 -11.97 -33.15 4.57
C GLN A 642 -13.47 -32.85 4.58
N TRP A 643 -13.99 -32.43 5.73
CA TRP A 643 -15.42 -32.25 5.95
C TRP A 643 -16.00 -30.99 5.25
N ASN A 644 -15.18 -29.96 5.06
CA ASN A 644 -15.56 -28.72 4.39
C ASN A 644 -15.02 -28.72 2.95
N ALA A 645 -15.89 -28.37 2.00
CA ALA A 645 -15.56 -28.24 0.58
C ALA A 645 -14.41 -27.26 0.32
N MET A 646 -14.36 -26.10 1.01
CA MET A 646 -13.28 -25.13 0.91
C MET A 646 -11.95 -25.72 1.38
N THR A 647 -11.93 -26.30 2.59
CA THR A 647 -10.75 -26.95 3.18
C THR A 647 -10.24 -28.09 2.29
N LYS A 648 -11.15 -28.90 1.76
CA LYS A 648 -10.85 -29.97 0.80
C LYS A 648 -10.16 -29.43 -0.45
N LYS A 649 -10.69 -28.36 -1.06
CA LYS A 649 -10.12 -27.76 -2.28
C LYS A 649 -8.72 -27.20 -2.05
N ILE A 650 -8.44 -26.63 -0.88
CA ILE A 650 -7.11 -26.11 -0.55
C ILE A 650 -6.12 -27.25 -0.28
N HIS A 651 -6.54 -28.32 0.40
CA HIS A 651 -5.73 -29.55 0.57
C HIS A 651 -5.43 -30.24 -0.76
N GLU A 652 -6.41 -30.32 -1.68
CA GLU A 652 -6.20 -30.77 -3.06
C GLU A 652 -5.12 -29.92 -3.76
N GLY A 653 -5.23 -28.59 -3.66
CA GLY A 653 -4.22 -27.65 -4.18
C GLY A 653 -2.83 -27.85 -3.58
N PHE A 654 -2.73 -28.06 -2.27
CA PHE A 654 -1.49 -28.41 -1.58
C PHE A 654 -0.89 -29.71 -2.10
N GLY A 655 -1.70 -30.76 -2.29
CA GLY A 655 -1.28 -32.04 -2.85
C GLY A 655 -0.73 -31.90 -4.28
N TYR A 656 -1.40 -31.12 -5.14
CA TYR A 656 -0.88 -30.80 -6.48
C TYR A 656 0.44 -30.03 -6.44
N ALA A 657 0.60 -29.09 -5.50
CA ALA A 657 1.87 -28.39 -5.31
C ALA A 657 3.00 -29.33 -4.87
N LEU A 658 2.73 -30.32 -4.02
CA LEU A 658 3.70 -31.36 -3.65
C LEU A 658 4.08 -32.25 -4.84
N ILE A 659 3.11 -32.60 -5.70
CA ILE A 659 3.38 -33.36 -6.94
C ILE A 659 4.25 -32.52 -7.89
N ALA A 660 3.98 -31.23 -8.05
CA ALA A 660 4.81 -30.33 -8.86
C ALA A 660 6.22 -30.17 -8.26
N MET A 661 6.33 -30.08 -6.93
CA MET A 661 7.61 -30.07 -6.20
C MET A 661 8.40 -31.37 -6.45
N ALA A 662 7.73 -32.52 -6.43
CA ALA A 662 8.33 -33.80 -6.75
C ALA A 662 8.84 -33.83 -8.20
N ALA A 663 8.03 -33.43 -9.17
CA ALA A 663 8.43 -33.37 -10.57
C ALA A 663 9.64 -32.44 -10.78
N ALA A 664 9.62 -31.24 -10.18
CA ALA A 664 10.76 -30.32 -10.21
C ALA A 664 12.02 -30.94 -9.59
N LYS A 665 11.86 -31.69 -8.48
CA LYS A 665 12.98 -32.37 -7.84
C LYS A 665 13.54 -33.51 -8.69
N ALA A 666 12.69 -34.31 -9.34
CA ALA A 666 13.13 -35.31 -10.30
C ALA A 666 13.91 -34.67 -11.44
N LEU A 667 13.42 -33.57 -12.02
CA LEU A 667 14.09 -32.84 -13.09
C LEU A 667 15.46 -32.31 -12.66
N ASP A 668 15.57 -31.73 -11.46
CA ASP A 668 16.87 -31.31 -10.89
C ASP A 668 17.84 -32.50 -10.72
N ILE A 669 17.34 -33.64 -10.24
CA ILE A 669 18.16 -34.84 -10.06
C ILE A 669 18.62 -35.42 -11.41
N LEU A 670 17.75 -35.46 -12.42
CA LEU A 670 18.06 -36.00 -13.74
C LEU A 670 18.98 -35.07 -14.54
N ALA A 671 18.67 -33.77 -14.60
CA ALA A 671 19.43 -32.78 -15.36
C ALA A 671 20.87 -32.58 -14.82
N ASN A 672 21.06 -32.73 -13.51
CA ASN A 672 22.37 -32.57 -12.87
C ASN A 672 23.08 -33.91 -12.56
N SER A 673 22.61 -35.03 -13.12
CA SER A 673 23.15 -36.37 -12.85
C SER A 673 24.60 -36.59 -13.31
N HIS A 674 25.05 -35.89 -14.36
CA HIS A 674 26.38 -36.05 -14.97
C HIS A 674 27.41 -34.95 -14.64
N ARG A 675 27.02 -33.86 -13.96
CA ARG A 675 27.91 -32.72 -13.66
C ARG A 675 28.63 -32.90 -12.31
N SER A 676 29.44 -33.94 -12.16
CA SER A 676 30.39 -34.03 -11.04
C SER A 676 31.71 -33.36 -11.43
N GLY A 677 31.87 -32.06 -11.16
CA GLY A 677 33.21 -31.44 -11.12
C GLY A 677 33.49 -30.16 -11.91
N ARG A 678 32.50 -29.45 -12.47
CA ARG A 678 32.72 -28.08 -13.02
C ARG A 678 32.16 -26.99 -12.10
N ARG A 679 32.86 -25.84 -12.05
CA ARG A 679 32.57 -24.67 -11.20
C ARG A 679 31.10 -24.22 -11.27
N PRO A 680 30.56 -23.61 -10.21
CA PRO A 680 29.14 -23.29 -10.04
C PRO A 680 28.71 -22.00 -10.78
N ILE A 681 29.22 -21.73 -11.97
CA ILE A 681 29.01 -20.42 -12.64
C ILE A 681 27.73 -20.43 -13.50
N ASP A 682 27.34 -21.57 -14.08
CA ASP A 682 26.04 -21.69 -14.75
C ASP A 682 24.97 -22.22 -13.78
N VAL A 683 24.38 -21.31 -13.00
CA VAL A 683 23.22 -21.64 -12.15
C VAL A 683 22.01 -21.95 -13.03
N ASN A 684 21.81 -23.23 -13.34
CA ASN A 684 20.63 -23.67 -14.08
C ASN A 684 19.35 -23.31 -13.30
N CYS A 685 18.46 -22.52 -13.91
CA CYS A 685 17.19 -22.07 -13.33
C CYS A 685 16.34 -23.22 -12.76
N LEU A 686 16.48 -24.43 -13.33
CA LEU A 686 15.80 -25.64 -12.86
C LEU A 686 16.08 -25.98 -11.39
N ARG A 687 17.23 -25.58 -10.84
CA ARG A 687 17.63 -25.87 -9.46
C ARG A 687 16.80 -25.10 -8.42
N PHE A 688 16.12 -24.04 -8.83
CA PHE A 688 15.26 -23.22 -7.96
C PHE A 688 13.79 -23.69 -7.95
N LEU A 689 13.36 -24.47 -8.94
CA LEU A 689 11.97 -24.93 -9.04
C LEU A 689 11.51 -25.78 -7.84
N PRO A 690 12.31 -26.73 -7.31
CA PRO A 690 11.92 -27.47 -6.11
C PRO A 690 11.66 -26.54 -4.91
N ALA A 691 12.51 -25.53 -4.73
CA ALA A 691 12.36 -24.56 -3.66
C ALA A 691 11.13 -23.67 -3.82
N LEU A 692 10.84 -23.23 -5.06
CA LEU A 692 9.64 -22.47 -5.36
C LEU A 692 8.37 -23.22 -4.96
N PHE A 693 8.23 -24.47 -5.42
CA PHE A 693 7.05 -25.28 -5.08
C PHE A 693 7.02 -25.62 -3.59
N SER A 694 8.16 -25.78 -2.93
CA SER A 694 8.24 -25.95 -1.48
C SER A 694 7.73 -24.72 -0.71
N THR A 695 8.07 -23.50 -1.17
CA THR A 695 7.52 -22.24 -0.61
C THR A 695 6.01 -22.12 -0.83
N ILE A 696 5.52 -22.50 -2.02
CA ILE A 696 4.08 -22.54 -2.33
C ILE A 696 3.37 -23.53 -1.40
N SER A 697 3.86 -24.77 -1.30
CA SER A 697 3.31 -25.80 -0.41
C SER A 697 3.32 -25.36 1.06
N SER A 698 4.36 -24.66 1.51
CA SER A 698 4.45 -24.12 2.87
C SER A 698 3.35 -23.11 3.19
N LEU A 699 3.03 -22.18 2.28
CA LEU A 699 1.93 -21.23 2.50
C LEU A 699 0.55 -21.84 2.23
N MET A 700 0.45 -22.86 1.37
CA MET A 700 -0.82 -23.55 1.13
C MET A 700 -1.25 -24.37 2.35
N ILE A 701 -0.32 -25.12 2.96
CA ILE A 701 -0.69 -25.95 4.12
C ILE A 701 -1.12 -25.10 5.31
N ILE A 702 -0.50 -23.93 5.53
CA ILE A 702 -0.93 -23.05 6.61
C ILE A 702 -2.30 -22.40 6.33
N ALA A 703 -2.56 -22.13 5.05
CA ALA A 703 -3.84 -21.62 4.59
C ALA A 703 -4.96 -22.68 4.61
N ALA A 704 -4.60 -23.96 4.68
CA ALA A 704 -5.51 -25.10 4.71
C ALA A 704 -6.09 -25.39 6.11
N THR A 705 -5.75 -24.58 7.12
CA THR A 705 -6.34 -24.68 8.46
C THR A 705 -7.86 -24.52 8.40
N TRP A 706 -8.58 -25.39 9.11
CA TRP A 706 -10.03 -25.46 9.08
C TRP A 706 -10.68 -24.11 9.38
N GLU A 707 -10.21 -23.46 10.45
CA GLU A 707 -10.69 -22.17 10.95
C GLU A 707 -10.56 -21.07 9.88
N LEU A 708 -9.42 -21.04 9.20
CA LEU A 708 -9.15 -20.05 8.16
C LEU A 708 -10.01 -20.32 6.91
N CYS A 709 -10.18 -21.59 6.53
CA CYS A 709 -11.00 -21.97 5.39
C CYS A 709 -12.47 -21.61 5.62
N VAL A 710 -13.00 -21.91 6.81
CA VAL A 710 -14.37 -21.53 7.19
C VAL A 710 -14.52 -20.01 7.18
N ALA A 711 -13.56 -19.27 7.74
CA ALA A 711 -13.62 -17.82 7.70
C ALA A 711 -13.63 -17.27 6.27
N VAL A 712 -12.77 -17.79 5.39
CA VAL A 712 -12.69 -17.37 3.99
C VAL A 712 -13.96 -17.72 3.21
N GLU A 713 -14.55 -18.89 3.48
CA GLU A 713 -15.82 -19.31 2.90
C GLU A 713 -16.99 -18.43 3.37
N GLU A 714 -17.03 -18.08 4.66
CA GLU A 714 -17.98 -17.09 5.21
C GLU A 714 -17.83 -15.70 4.57
N PHE A 715 -16.63 -15.35 4.10
CA PHE A 715 -16.38 -14.12 3.34
C PHE A 715 -16.84 -14.18 1.88
N GLY A 716 -17.28 -15.35 1.40
CA GLY A 716 -17.74 -15.56 0.02
C GLY A 716 -16.61 -15.58 -1.01
N LEU A 717 -15.36 -15.76 -0.59
CA LEU A 717 -14.23 -15.87 -1.50
C LEU A 717 -14.22 -17.25 -2.16
N SER A 718 -14.09 -17.31 -3.49
CA SER A 718 -14.01 -18.60 -4.16
C SER A 718 -12.71 -19.35 -3.80
N PRO A 719 -12.73 -20.70 -3.72
CA PRO A 719 -11.52 -21.49 -3.45
C PRO A 719 -10.37 -21.17 -4.41
N LEU A 720 -10.69 -20.91 -5.69
CA LEU A 720 -9.70 -20.58 -6.70
C LEU A 720 -9.07 -19.20 -6.47
N ALA A 721 -9.87 -18.18 -6.12
CA ALA A 721 -9.35 -16.86 -5.79
C ALA A 721 -8.47 -16.89 -4.54
N PHE A 722 -8.85 -17.70 -3.54
CA PHE A 722 -8.02 -17.92 -2.36
C PHE A 722 -6.67 -18.55 -2.72
N LEU A 723 -6.71 -19.61 -3.53
CA LEU A 723 -5.51 -20.31 -3.99
C LEU A 723 -4.56 -19.37 -4.76
N ALA A 724 -5.10 -18.56 -5.67
CA ALA A 724 -4.32 -17.58 -6.42
C ALA A 724 -3.69 -16.52 -5.51
N GLY A 725 -4.42 -16.07 -4.47
CA GLY A 725 -3.90 -15.15 -3.46
C GLY A 725 -2.72 -15.75 -2.68
N ILE A 726 -2.86 -17.00 -2.21
CA ILE A 726 -1.81 -17.72 -1.49
C ILE A 726 -0.57 -17.91 -2.39
N CYS A 727 -0.76 -18.34 -3.64
CA CYS A 727 0.33 -18.48 -4.60
C CYS A 727 1.05 -17.15 -4.85
N THR A 728 0.31 -16.04 -4.92
CA THR A 728 0.90 -14.70 -5.06
C THR A 728 1.79 -14.35 -3.86
N CYS A 729 1.29 -14.58 -2.64
CA CYS A 729 2.08 -14.39 -1.42
C CYS A 729 3.32 -15.29 -1.41
N ALA A 730 3.19 -16.55 -1.84
CA ALA A 730 4.30 -17.50 -1.89
C ALA A 730 5.39 -17.07 -2.87
N LEU A 731 5.01 -16.56 -4.05
CA LEU A 731 5.95 -16.01 -5.03
C LEU A 731 6.72 -14.81 -4.49
N LEU A 732 6.06 -13.91 -3.74
CA LEU A 732 6.70 -12.77 -3.11
C LEU A 732 7.69 -13.19 -2.01
N VAL A 733 7.30 -14.13 -1.16
CA VAL A 733 8.17 -14.68 -0.11
C VAL A 733 9.36 -15.42 -0.73
N PHE A 734 9.13 -16.22 -1.76
CA PHE A 734 10.19 -16.90 -2.49
C PHE A 734 11.19 -15.90 -3.10
N PHE A 735 10.69 -14.87 -3.77
CA PHE A 735 11.53 -13.81 -4.35
C PHE A 735 12.35 -13.10 -3.27
N PHE A 736 11.74 -12.76 -2.14
CA PHE A 736 12.44 -12.15 -1.01
C PHE A 736 13.59 -13.03 -0.50
N ILE A 737 13.32 -14.32 -0.22
CA ILE A 737 14.35 -15.27 0.24
C ILE A 737 15.46 -15.43 -0.81
N LEU A 738 15.09 -15.54 -2.09
CA LEU A 738 16.04 -15.68 -3.19
C LEU A 738 17.01 -14.50 -3.25
N VAL A 739 16.50 -13.26 -3.17
CA VAL A 739 17.33 -12.04 -3.15
C VAL A 739 18.29 -12.05 -1.97
N GLN A 740 17.81 -12.39 -0.76
CA GLN A 740 18.66 -12.43 0.43
C GLN A 740 19.80 -13.45 0.28
N VAL A 741 19.48 -14.67 -0.13
CA VAL A 741 20.47 -15.75 -0.26
C VAL A 741 21.46 -15.48 -1.40
N GLN A 742 20.99 -14.99 -2.55
CA GLN A 742 21.89 -14.61 -3.66
C GLN A 742 22.81 -13.47 -3.28
N TYR A 743 22.33 -12.48 -2.51
CA TYR A 743 23.16 -11.38 -2.04
C TYR A 743 24.31 -11.88 -1.15
N ILE A 744 24.02 -12.79 -0.21
CA ILE A 744 25.05 -13.45 0.61
C ILE A 744 26.05 -14.20 -0.27
N ALA A 745 25.56 -14.96 -1.27
CA ALA A 745 26.40 -15.73 -2.18
C ALA A 745 27.36 -14.84 -2.99
N SER A 746 26.86 -13.74 -3.57
CA SER A 746 27.66 -12.80 -4.34
C SER A 746 28.73 -12.09 -3.50
N PHE A 747 28.46 -11.88 -2.21
CA PHE A 747 29.41 -11.24 -1.30
C PHE A 747 30.53 -12.21 -0.88
N LEU A 748 30.19 -13.48 -0.62
CA LEU A 748 31.17 -14.49 -0.22
C LEU A 748 32.01 -15.01 -1.40
N TYR A 749 31.47 -14.98 -2.62
CA TYR A 749 32.13 -15.43 -3.85
C TYR A 749 31.99 -14.37 -4.96
N PRO A 750 32.73 -13.25 -4.90
CA PRO A 750 32.70 -12.23 -5.94
C PRO A 750 33.22 -12.79 -7.28
N GLU A 751 32.55 -12.46 -8.38
CA GLU A 751 33.05 -12.79 -9.72
C GLU A 751 34.32 -11.98 -10.00
N GLU A 752 35.47 -12.65 -10.14
CA GLU A 752 36.68 -12.00 -10.65
C GLU A 752 36.41 -11.47 -12.07
N HIS A 753 36.45 -10.16 -12.23
CA HIS A 753 36.36 -9.50 -13.53
C HIS A 753 37.52 -9.92 -14.43
N GLY A 754 37.23 -10.81 -15.38
CA GLY A 754 37.78 -10.78 -16.73
C GLY A 754 39.30 -10.97 -16.89
N GLN A 755 39.76 -12.22 -16.91
CA GLN A 755 40.64 -12.73 -17.98
C GLN A 755 40.38 -14.24 -18.11
N HIS A 756 39.54 -14.61 -19.07
CA HIS A 756 39.39 -16.00 -19.48
C HIS A 756 40.60 -16.39 -20.33
N ASP A 757 41.68 -16.83 -19.69
CA ASP A 757 42.69 -17.65 -20.36
C ASP A 757 42.33 -19.12 -20.15
N TYR A 758 41.83 -19.76 -21.20
CA TYR A 758 41.36 -21.15 -21.18
C TYR A 758 42.51 -22.19 -21.21
N ALA A 759 43.77 -21.78 -21.03
CA ALA A 759 44.92 -22.66 -21.22
C ALA A 759 46.12 -22.34 -20.32
N ALA A 760 45.96 -22.39 -18.99
CA ALA A 760 47.10 -22.60 -18.09
C ALA A 760 46.62 -23.07 -16.70
N LEU A 761 46.81 -24.36 -16.39
CA LEU A 761 46.75 -24.87 -15.02
C LEU A 761 48.18 -25.16 -14.57
N PRO A 762 48.70 -24.47 -13.54
CA PRO A 762 49.64 -25.07 -12.62
C PRO A 762 48.82 -25.81 -11.57
N GLN A 763 48.99 -27.13 -11.54
CA GLN A 763 48.63 -27.93 -10.38
C GLN A 763 49.30 -27.35 -9.14
N LEU A 764 48.55 -27.02 -8.08
CA LEU A 764 49.15 -26.86 -6.76
C LEU A 764 48.26 -27.41 -5.63
N SER A 765 48.91 -28.35 -4.98
CA SER A 765 48.68 -29.14 -3.78
C SER A 765 48.30 -28.38 -2.51
N VAL A 766 47.39 -29.02 -1.75
CA VAL A 766 47.51 -29.32 -0.30
C VAL A 766 47.55 -28.14 0.71
N LEU A 767 46.46 -28.07 1.51
CA LEU A 767 46.36 -27.69 2.93
C LEU A 767 47.28 -26.57 3.49
N SER A 768 46.67 -25.45 3.90
CA SER A 768 46.98 -24.81 5.19
C SER A 768 45.75 -24.09 5.79
N PRO A 769 45.58 -24.07 7.13
CA PRO A 769 44.44 -23.46 7.78
C PRO A 769 44.61 -21.95 7.97
N ILE A 770 43.49 -21.24 7.88
CA ILE A 770 43.30 -19.80 8.12
C ILE A 770 43.94 -19.39 9.45
N ASN A 771 45.09 -18.71 9.36
CA ASN A 771 45.75 -17.94 10.42
C ASN A 771 46.56 -16.82 9.75
N SER A 772 45.93 -15.69 9.43
CA SER A 772 46.62 -14.40 9.25
C SER A 772 45.61 -13.30 8.88
N ILE A 773 44.95 -12.72 9.88
CA ILE A 773 44.54 -11.30 9.82
C ILE A 773 44.91 -10.71 11.17
N GLU A 774 46.21 -10.51 11.37
CA GLU A 774 46.79 -9.62 12.38
C GLU A 774 48.22 -9.33 11.95
N SER A 775 48.42 -8.23 11.24
CA SER A 775 49.52 -7.25 11.39
C SER A 775 49.67 -6.40 10.13
N ASP A 776 50.07 -5.15 10.36
CA ASP A 776 50.62 -4.15 9.42
C ASP A 776 49.57 -3.28 8.69
N ASP A 777 49.57 -1.95 8.75
CA ASP A 777 50.41 -0.98 9.45
C ASP A 777 49.80 0.44 9.30
N VAL A 778 50.10 1.32 10.28
CA VAL A 778 49.89 2.79 10.39
C VAL A 778 48.50 3.34 10.73
#